data_AF-J3A6P9-F1
#
_entry.id   AF-J3A6P9-F1
#
_cell.length_a   1.000
_cell.length_b   1.000
_cell.length_c   1.000
_cell.angle_alpha   90.00
_cell.angle_beta   90.00
_cell.angle_gamma   90.00
#
_symmetry.space_group_name_H-M   'P 1'
#
loop_
_entity.id
_entity.type
_entity.pdbx_description
1 polymer ?
#
loop_
_entity_poly.entity_id
_entity_poly.type
_entity_poly.pdbx_seq_one_letter_code
_entity_poly.pdbx_strand_id
1 'polypeptide(L)'
;MKTVPDTDEVVHEPDQAFVESTNVWAFMQAYGIEDYDELVERTCTDVDGVDESGVEWFWDELVDYLDVEFYEDYDTVRDDTEGPQFSDWYPGGKINIAHNTLDRHAAVDSEKRNKVACIWESEDGEVREVTYHELHRQANKVANYLESVGVDTGDTVGLYMPMVPEVISILYGCFKVGAVAVPIFSGFGVDATATRIADSECSVLFTGDGFQRRGGEIFLKGAADDAIEEAGHVEHTVVFDRFGTREAQRASETRAGSEATREQSDEESETEVPWVDERDEWWADAVESQDDAYDTKELPSDQESMLLYSSGTTGKPKGIVHTHAGVQMQTAKEIHFGFDQKPSDRFFWVSDIGWMMGPWTLIGNHTFGGTIFMYEGAPDHPEPDRFWEMIERHKLTTFGISPTAIRALRKYDDEWVEKHDLSSLRLLGSTGEPWDPESWMWFYEKVGGSEAPIINISGGTEICGCFLMPMPTEPLKPCSLGGPGLGMNIDIVNAQGESVADAHERGFLVARDSCPSMTKSLWEGDERYLNTYWSTFENPPMWDHGDWAQKGRRRLLVPPRPRRRRTQRGRTESRPRRSRRRTHRTRVGEPSRRRRRPRRDDGNRRRRLRRPRRRRRRDRRVARRTAHARRRGVGQAVPPPRGTVRRRVPEDAVGEDYPSRYLLAVSG
;
A
#
# COMPACT_ATOMS: atom_id res chain seq x y z
N MET A 1 -12.30 11.58 -33.55
CA MET A 1 -12.90 11.20 -32.26
C MET A 1 -13.35 9.76 -32.33
N LYS A 2 -12.56 8.84 -31.75
CA LYS A 2 -13.13 7.55 -31.34
C LYS A 2 -14.19 7.86 -30.28
N THR A 3 -15.38 7.31 -30.38
CA THR A 3 -16.40 7.44 -29.34
C THR A 3 -15.87 6.82 -28.06
N VAL A 4 -15.89 7.55 -26.96
CA VAL A 4 -15.58 7.00 -25.63
C VAL A 4 -16.52 5.81 -25.39
N PRO A 5 -16.00 4.62 -25.02
CA PRO A 5 -16.84 3.46 -24.73
C PRO A 5 -17.89 3.77 -23.66
N ASP A 6 -19.02 3.08 -23.74
CA ASP A 6 -19.98 3.05 -22.63
C ASP A 6 -19.25 2.51 -21.39
N THR A 7 -19.40 3.13 -20.22
CA THR A 7 -18.75 2.68 -18.98
C THR A 7 -19.20 1.27 -18.56
N ASP A 8 -20.29 0.77 -19.15
CA ASP A 8 -20.75 -0.61 -18.97
C ASP A 8 -20.02 -1.65 -19.84
N GLU A 9 -19.20 -1.23 -20.81
CA GLU A 9 -18.44 -2.11 -21.71
C GLU A 9 -17.10 -2.52 -21.08
N VAL A 10 -16.74 -3.80 -21.21
CA VAL A 10 -15.41 -4.30 -20.85
C VAL A 10 -14.42 -3.83 -21.91
N VAL A 11 -13.37 -3.14 -21.48
CA VAL A 11 -12.33 -2.56 -22.37
C VAL A 11 -10.96 -3.20 -22.20
N HIS A 12 -10.77 -3.96 -21.12
CA HIS A 12 -9.59 -4.77 -20.87
C HIS A 12 -10.02 -6.20 -20.57
N GLU A 13 -9.45 -7.17 -21.27
CA GLU A 13 -9.54 -8.59 -20.94
C GLU A 13 -8.11 -9.13 -20.82
N PRO A 14 -7.69 -9.59 -19.63
CA PRO A 14 -6.36 -10.14 -19.48
C PRO A 14 -6.25 -11.45 -20.27
N ASP A 15 -5.14 -11.63 -20.98
CA ASP A 15 -4.91 -12.89 -21.67
C ASP A 15 -4.57 -14.02 -20.68
N GLN A 16 -4.80 -15.26 -21.11
CA GLN A 16 -4.62 -16.44 -20.26
C GLN A 16 -3.18 -16.58 -19.75
N ALA A 17 -2.16 -16.18 -20.53
CA ALA A 17 -0.77 -16.30 -20.11
C ALA A 17 -0.44 -15.30 -19.01
N PHE A 18 -0.97 -14.08 -19.10
CA PHE A 18 -0.89 -13.09 -18.03
C PHE A 18 -1.60 -13.61 -16.78
N VAL A 19 -2.86 -14.06 -16.89
CA VAL A 19 -3.63 -14.62 -15.77
C VAL A 19 -2.85 -15.72 -15.05
N GLU A 20 -2.36 -16.71 -15.79
CA GLU A 20 -1.61 -17.85 -15.24
C GLU A 20 -0.28 -17.46 -14.56
N SER A 21 0.26 -16.29 -14.91
CA SER A 21 1.49 -15.76 -14.33
C SER A 21 1.27 -14.99 -13.02
N THR A 22 0.02 -14.64 -12.68
CA THR A 22 -0.29 -13.82 -11.52
C THR A 22 -0.20 -14.57 -10.18
N ASN A 23 0.06 -13.84 -9.11
CA ASN A 23 0.12 -14.30 -7.74
C ASN A 23 -1.26 -14.71 -7.23
N VAL A 24 -2.32 -14.00 -7.66
CA VAL A 24 -3.71 -14.38 -7.34
C VAL A 24 -4.09 -15.71 -7.99
N TRP A 25 -3.70 -15.93 -9.25
CA TRP A 25 -3.88 -17.25 -9.88
C TRP A 25 -3.12 -18.34 -9.15
N ALA A 26 -1.87 -18.09 -8.75
CA ALA A 26 -1.09 -19.06 -7.97
C ALA A 26 -1.78 -19.43 -6.63
N PHE A 27 -2.42 -18.46 -5.97
CA PHE A 27 -3.21 -18.71 -4.76
C PHE A 27 -4.46 -19.54 -5.07
N MET A 28 -5.22 -19.19 -6.11
CA MET A 28 -6.38 -19.95 -6.55
C MET A 28 -6.02 -21.42 -6.84
N GLN A 29 -4.92 -21.66 -7.55
CA GLN A 29 -4.44 -23.02 -7.82
C GLN A 29 -4.00 -23.78 -6.57
N ALA A 30 -3.42 -23.08 -5.58
CA ALA A 30 -3.01 -23.69 -4.31
C ALA A 30 -4.21 -24.20 -3.49
N TYR A 31 -5.35 -23.51 -3.59
CA TYR A 31 -6.57 -23.81 -2.82
C TYR A 31 -7.72 -24.40 -3.64
N GLY A 32 -7.48 -24.70 -4.91
CA GLY A 32 -8.46 -25.30 -5.81
C GLY A 32 -9.68 -24.40 -6.05
N ILE A 33 -9.48 -23.09 -6.13
CA ILE A 33 -10.52 -22.09 -6.39
C ILE A 33 -10.69 -21.96 -7.91
N GLU A 34 -11.91 -22.12 -8.40
CA GLU A 34 -12.21 -22.21 -9.83
C GLU A 34 -12.24 -20.86 -10.53
N ASP A 35 -12.83 -19.85 -9.88
CA ASP A 35 -13.01 -18.52 -10.46
C ASP A 35 -12.99 -17.40 -9.40
N TYR A 36 -13.14 -16.15 -9.87
CA TYR A 36 -13.10 -14.97 -9.02
C TYR A 36 -14.30 -14.88 -8.06
N ASP A 37 -15.48 -15.34 -8.47
CA ASP A 37 -16.67 -15.27 -7.61
C ASP A 37 -16.47 -16.21 -6.41
N GLU A 38 -15.95 -17.43 -6.65
CA GLU A 38 -15.56 -18.36 -5.58
C GLU A 38 -14.39 -17.80 -4.73
N LEU A 39 -13.43 -17.11 -5.35
CA LEU A 39 -12.31 -16.48 -4.61
C LEU A 39 -12.81 -15.45 -3.60
N VAL A 40 -13.71 -14.55 -4.02
CA VAL A 40 -14.30 -13.55 -3.13
C VAL A 40 -15.13 -14.24 -2.05
N GLU A 41 -16.01 -15.18 -2.43
CA GLU A 41 -16.86 -15.90 -1.47
C GLU A 41 -16.03 -16.62 -0.40
N ARG A 42 -15.01 -17.39 -0.79
CA ARG A 42 -14.18 -18.15 0.15
C ARG A 42 -13.28 -17.28 1.02
N THR A 43 -12.83 -16.12 0.53
CA THR A 43 -11.99 -15.23 1.34
C THR A 43 -12.80 -14.34 2.28
N CYS A 44 -14.10 -14.15 2.01
CA CYS A 44 -14.95 -13.22 2.76
C CYS A 44 -16.07 -13.90 3.60
N THR A 45 -16.42 -15.14 3.31
CA THR A 45 -17.54 -15.84 3.98
C THR A 45 -17.25 -17.32 4.18
N ASP A 46 -17.88 -17.90 5.22
CA ASP A 46 -17.84 -19.34 5.44
C ASP A 46 -18.69 -20.08 4.39
N VAL A 47 -18.09 -21.02 3.67
CA VAL A 47 -18.75 -21.81 2.64
C VAL A 47 -19.02 -23.23 3.17
N ASP A 48 -20.28 -23.65 3.13
CA ASP A 48 -20.72 -24.94 3.64
C ASP A 48 -19.92 -26.11 3.03
N GLY A 49 -19.18 -26.82 3.89
CA GLY A 49 -18.39 -27.99 3.49
C GLY A 49 -17.00 -27.68 2.90
N VAL A 50 -16.55 -26.42 2.95
CA VAL A 50 -15.22 -25.99 2.51
C VAL A 50 -14.42 -25.49 3.71
N ASP A 51 -13.49 -26.31 4.22
CA ASP A 51 -12.67 -25.96 5.40
C ASP A 51 -11.78 -24.73 5.16
N GLU A 52 -11.32 -24.54 3.93
CA GLU A 52 -10.52 -23.39 3.49
C GLU A 52 -11.42 -22.25 2.98
N SER A 53 -12.30 -21.74 3.85
CA SER A 53 -13.16 -20.57 3.60
C SER A 53 -13.39 -19.75 4.87
N GLY A 54 -13.81 -18.50 4.72
CA GLY A 54 -14.07 -17.56 5.80
C GLY A 54 -12.93 -16.55 6.03
N VAL A 55 -13.30 -15.38 6.56
CA VAL A 55 -12.36 -14.27 6.84
C VAL A 55 -11.24 -14.74 7.78
N GLU A 56 -11.57 -15.49 8.83
CA GLU A 56 -10.57 -16.01 9.75
C GLU A 56 -9.63 -17.02 9.10
N TRP A 57 -10.13 -17.91 8.22
CA TRP A 57 -9.25 -18.82 7.48
C TRP A 57 -8.27 -18.05 6.60
N PHE A 58 -8.79 -17.09 5.82
CA PHE A 58 -7.99 -16.35 4.87
C PHE A 58 -6.85 -15.60 5.57
N TRP A 59 -7.18 -14.84 6.62
CA TRP A 59 -6.18 -14.07 7.36
C TRP A 59 -5.20 -14.95 8.16
N ASP A 60 -5.63 -16.12 8.68
CA ASP A 60 -4.71 -17.11 9.29
C ASP A 60 -3.70 -17.63 8.27
N GLU A 61 -4.19 -18.01 7.07
CA GLU A 61 -3.37 -18.61 6.03
C GLU A 61 -2.42 -17.59 5.39
N LEU A 62 -2.83 -16.33 5.27
CA LEU A 62 -1.98 -15.29 4.69
C LEU A 62 -0.67 -15.07 5.45
N VAL A 63 -0.63 -15.29 6.76
CA VAL A 63 0.61 -15.18 7.54
C VAL A 63 1.68 -16.12 6.99
N ASP A 64 1.33 -17.38 6.77
CA ASP A 64 2.25 -18.39 6.23
C ASP A 64 2.43 -18.23 4.71
N TYR A 65 1.38 -17.85 3.96
CA TYR A 65 1.43 -17.71 2.50
C TYR A 65 2.30 -16.53 2.04
N LEU A 66 2.16 -15.37 2.71
CA LEU A 66 2.93 -14.16 2.42
C LEU A 66 4.29 -14.13 3.15
N ASP A 67 4.60 -15.19 3.91
CA ASP A 67 5.83 -15.32 4.69
C ASP A 67 6.00 -14.14 5.67
N VAL A 68 4.94 -13.77 6.40
CA VAL A 68 5.01 -12.75 7.46
C VAL A 68 5.48 -13.41 8.76
N GLU A 69 6.55 -12.86 9.33
CA GLU A 69 7.24 -13.44 10.48
C GLU A 69 6.77 -12.80 11.78
N PHE A 70 6.28 -13.65 12.68
CA PHE A 70 6.08 -13.36 14.08
C PHE A 70 7.23 -13.96 14.90
N TYR A 71 7.78 -13.17 15.85
CA TYR A 71 8.74 -13.62 16.84
C TYR A 71 8.12 -14.67 17.77
N GLU A 72 6.90 -14.38 18.24
CA GLU A 72 6.06 -15.30 19.01
C GLU A 72 4.74 -15.55 18.26
N ASP A 73 4.35 -16.82 18.13
CA ASP A 73 3.09 -17.22 17.49
C ASP A 73 1.88 -16.67 18.25
N TYR A 74 0.87 -16.17 17.54
CA TYR A 74 -0.41 -15.78 18.11
C TYR A 74 -1.25 -16.96 18.61
N ASP A 75 -2.11 -16.69 19.60
CA ASP A 75 -2.96 -17.69 20.27
C ASP A 75 -4.25 -17.99 19.47
N THR A 76 -4.86 -16.96 18.89
CA THR A 76 -6.00 -17.04 17.96
C THR A 76 -5.83 -16.01 16.85
N VAL A 77 -6.57 -16.17 15.74
CA VAL A 77 -6.51 -15.26 14.59
C VAL A 77 -7.21 -13.95 14.90
N ARG A 78 -8.35 -14.04 15.59
CA ARG A 78 -9.19 -12.92 15.98
C ARG A 78 -9.84 -13.17 17.33
N ASP A 79 -9.98 -12.10 18.12
CA ASP A 79 -10.86 -11.98 19.28
C ASP A 79 -11.80 -10.78 19.05
N ASP A 80 -13.08 -11.05 18.86
CA ASP A 80 -14.14 -10.07 18.62
C ASP A 80 -15.16 -10.03 19.78
N THR A 81 -14.75 -10.46 20.98
CA THR A 81 -15.66 -10.59 22.12
C THR A 81 -16.27 -9.26 22.60
N GLU A 82 -15.60 -8.13 22.32
CA GLU A 82 -16.11 -6.77 22.57
C GLU A 82 -16.93 -6.21 21.39
N GLY A 83 -17.14 -7.00 20.35
CA GLY A 83 -17.85 -6.65 19.11
C GLY A 83 -16.90 -6.36 17.94
N PRO A 84 -17.40 -6.37 16.70
CA PRO A 84 -16.58 -6.23 15.51
C PRO A 84 -15.82 -4.89 15.46
N GLN A 85 -16.35 -3.84 16.09
CA GLN A 85 -15.74 -2.52 16.19
C GLN A 85 -14.42 -2.49 16.97
N PHE A 86 -14.16 -3.48 17.83
CA PHE A 86 -12.96 -3.59 18.65
C PHE A 86 -12.29 -4.95 18.47
N SER A 87 -12.34 -5.50 17.25
CA SER A 87 -11.71 -6.79 16.94
C SER A 87 -10.21 -6.72 17.15
N ASP A 88 -9.67 -7.59 18.00
CA ASP A 88 -8.24 -7.78 18.15
C ASP A 88 -7.76 -8.90 17.22
N TRP A 89 -6.69 -8.63 16.46
CA TRP A 89 -6.17 -9.55 15.45
C TRP A 89 -4.79 -10.06 15.83
N TYR A 90 -4.64 -11.39 15.75
CA TYR A 90 -3.46 -12.13 16.17
C TYR A 90 -3.05 -11.91 17.65
N PRO A 91 -3.98 -11.93 18.63
CA PRO A 91 -3.66 -11.77 20.04
C PRO A 91 -2.63 -12.78 20.52
N GLY A 92 -1.74 -12.32 21.41
CA GLY A 92 -0.60 -13.09 21.92
C GLY A 92 0.58 -13.20 20.95
N GLY A 93 0.42 -12.77 19.70
CA GLY A 93 1.50 -12.70 18.74
C GLY A 93 2.47 -11.55 19.04
N LYS A 94 3.74 -11.74 18.68
CA LYS A 94 4.73 -10.66 18.65
C LYS A 94 5.32 -10.46 17.27
N ILE A 95 5.36 -9.23 16.80
CA ILE A 95 5.77 -8.84 15.46
C ILE A 95 6.49 -7.48 15.49
N ASN A 96 7.17 -7.16 14.39
CA ASN A 96 7.57 -5.79 14.09
C ASN A 96 7.48 -5.58 12.57
N ILE A 97 6.99 -4.41 12.14
CA ILE A 97 6.91 -4.06 10.71
C ILE A 97 8.33 -3.97 10.14
N ALA A 98 9.25 -3.27 10.82
CA ALA A 98 10.64 -3.11 10.36
C ALA A 98 11.37 -4.45 10.21
N HIS A 99 11.07 -5.44 11.06
CA HIS A 99 11.63 -6.78 10.88
C HIS A 99 11.22 -7.41 9.54
N ASN A 100 9.93 -7.34 9.23
CA ASN A 100 9.33 -7.94 8.04
C ASN A 100 9.67 -7.18 6.74
N THR A 101 9.83 -5.86 6.83
CA THR A 101 10.10 -5.00 5.67
C THR A 101 11.58 -4.72 5.47
N LEU A 102 12.43 -4.83 6.48
CA LEU A 102 13.82 -4.38 6.41
C LEU A 102 14.81 -5.43 6.92
N ASP A 103 14.73 -5.82 8.20
CA ASP A 103 15.83 -6.50 8.89
C ASP A 103 16.15 -7.86 8.29
N ARG A 104 15.11 -8.66 8.02
CA ARG A 104 15.28 -9.97 7.40
C ARG A 104 15.88 -9.89 5.99
N HIS A 105 15.64 -8.78 5.28
CA HIS A 105 16.19 -8.57 3.93
C HIS A 105 17.61 -8.01 4.00
N ALA A 106 17.95 -7.26 5.05
CA ALA A 106 19.28 -6.70 5.31
C ALA A 106 20.25 -7.66 6.03
N ALA A 107 19.75 -8.78 6.55
CA ALA A 107 20.54 -9.81 7.23
C ALA A 107 21.75 -10.25 6.39
N VAL A 108 22.88 -10.56 7.05
CA VAL A 108 24.16 -10.88 6.41
C VAL A 108 24.06 -12.06 5.42
N ASP A 109 23.18 -13.02 5.71
CA ASP A 109 22.96 -14.20 4.88
C ASP A 109 21.78 -14.07 3.89
N SER A 110 21.12 -12.91 3.85
CA SER A 110 20.05 -12.62 2.91
C SER A 110 20.60 -12.25 1.53
N GLU A 111 20.05 -12.85 0.49
CA GLU A 111 20.38 -12.51 -0.90
C GLU A 111 19.90 -11.11 -1.31
N LYS A 112 18.95 -10.54 -0.55
CA LYS A 112 18.36 -9.22 -0.80
C LYS A 112 19.13 -8.10 -0.12
N ARG A 113 20.14 -8.41 0.70
CA ARG A 113 20.90 -7.44 1.49
C ARG A 113 21.43 -6.27 0.66
N ASN A 114 21.98 -6.57 -0.51
CA ASN A 114 22.53 -5.56 -1.42
C ASN A 114 21.59 -5.27 -2.60
N LYS A 115 20.32 -5.72 -2.54
CA LYS A 115 19.30 -5.29 -3.50
C LYS A 115 18.91 -3.85 -3.16
N VAL A 116 18.67 -3.05 -4.21
CA VAL A 116 18.15 -1.69 -4.07
C VAL A 116 16.73 -1.74 -3.51
N ALA A 117 16.52 -1.11 -2.35
CA ALA A 117 15.20 -0.94 -1.73
C ALA A 117 14.50 0.29 -2.32
N CYS A 118 15.21 1.42 -2.44
CA CYS A 118 14.70 2.67 -2.97
C CYS A 118 15.61 3.18 -4.10
N ILE A 119 15.02 3.50 -5.24
CA ILE A 119 15.60 4.39 -6.25
C ILE A 119 14.91 5.73 -6.04
N TRP A 120 15.67 6.76 -5.70
CA TRP A 120 15.17 8.11 -5.54
C TRP A 120 15.70 9.00 -6.65
N GLU A 121 14.83 9.85 -7.19
CA GLU A 121 15.21 10.89 -8.12
C GLU A 121 14.65 12.25 -7.69
N SER A 122 15.49 13.28 -7.72
CA SER A 122 15.10 14.67 -7.51
C SER A 122 14.57 15.34 -8.78
N GLU A 123 13.97 16.52 -8.62
CA GLU A 123 13.46 17.31 -9.73
C GLU A 123 14.58 17.72 -10.72
N ASP A 124 15.78 18.05 -10.22
CA ASP A 124 16.96 18.39 -11.02
C ASP A 124 17.72 17.18 -11.61
N GLY A 125 17.27 15.96 -11.31
CA GLY A 125 17.74 14.72 -11.94
C GLY A 125 18.89 14.02 -11.21
N GLU A 126 19.20 14.41 -9.98
CA GLU A 126 20.05 13.61 -9.09
C GLU A 126 19.36 12.26 -8.82
N VAL A 127 20.13 11.17 -8.88
CA VAL A 127 19.62 9.82 -8.61
C VAL A 127 20.42 9.19 -7.48
N ARG A 128 19.72 8.71 -6.45
CA ARG A 128 20.29 7.93 -5.33
C ARG A 128 19.67 6.53 -5.31
N GLU A 129 20.51 5.51 -5.21
CA GLU A 129 20.07 4.14 -4.98
C GLU A 129 20.43 3.74 -3.54
N VAL A 130 19.44 3.33 -2.77
CA VAL A 130 19.61 2.90 -1.37
C VAL A 130 19.31 1.41 -1.29
N THR A 131 20.31 0.61 -0.91
CA THR A 131 20.15 -0.83 -0.69
C THR A 131 19.44 -1.15 0.63
N TYR A 132 18.89 -2.36 0.76
CA TYR A 132 18.33 -2.83 2.03
C TYR A 132 19.35 -2.72 3.19
N HIS A 133 20.63 -2.98 2.92
CA HIS A 133 21.67 -2.86 3.93
C HIS A 133 21.90 -1.42 4.38
N GLU A 134 21.94 -0.47 3.45
CA GLU A 134 22.13 0.95 3.77
C GLU A 134 20.91 1.50 4.51
N LEU A 135 19.71 1.19 4.02
CA LEU A 135 18.45 1.57 4.67
C LEU A 135 18.36 1.00 6.09
N HIS A 136 18.77 -0.25 6.31
CA HIS A 136 18.80 -0.87 7.63
C HIS A 136 19.72 -0.13 8.60
N ARG A 137 20.92 0.23 8.15
CA ARG A 137 21.88 0.98 8.98
C ARG A 137 21.33 2.36 9.35
N GLN A 138 20.72 3.05 8.39
CA GLN A 138 20.13 4.37 8.66
C GLN A 138 18.90 4.28 9.58
N ALA A 139 18.01 3.30 9.38
CA ALA A 139 16.88 3.08 10.28
C ALA A 139 17.32 2.71 11.71
N ASN A 140 18.41 1.96 11.87
CA ASN A 140 18.98 1.67 13.19
C ASN A 140 19.53 2.93 13.87
N LYS A 141 20.17 3.83 13.11
CA LYS A 141 20.62 5.11 13.64
C LYS A 141 19.47 5.99 14.11
N VAL A 142 18.38 6.04 13.34
CA VAL A 142 17.14 6.72 13.78
C VAL A 142 16.64 6.10 15.09
N ALA A 143 16.56 4.77 15.15
CA ALA A 143 16.09 4.08 16.35
C ALA A 143 16.95 4.42 17.59
N ASN A 144 18.28 4.39 17.45
CA ASN A 144 19.21 4.78 18.50
C ASN A 144 19.05 6.27 18.89
N TYR A 145 18.85 7.17 17.93
CA TYR A 145 18.58 8.58 18.22
C TYR A 145 17.30 8.74 19.04
N LEU A 146 16.19 8.14 18.60
CA LEU A 146 14.90 8.21 19.28
C LEU A 146 15.01 7.76 20.74
N GLU A 147 15.65 6.61 21.01
CA GLU A 147 15.86 6.16 22.40
C GLU A 147 16.80 7.10 23.18
N SER A 148 17.79 7.71 22.52
CA SER A 148 18.73 8.63 23.18
C SER A 148 18.08 9.92 23.67
N VAL A 149 17.00 10.36 23.00
CA VAL A 149 16.19 11.52 23.39
C VAL A 149 14.94 11.13 24.20
N GLY A 150 14.85 9.85 24.62
CA GLY A 150 13.84 9.40 25.58
C GLY A 150 12.52 8.94 24.97
N VAL A 151 12.45 8.66 23.66
CA VAL A 151 11.25 8.08 23.02
C VAL A 151 11.12 6.61 23.41
N ASP A 152 10.02 6.28 24.08
CA ASP A 152 9.63 4.94 24.48
C ASP A 152 8.61 4.30 23.52
N THR A 153 8.29 3.03 23.73
CA THR A 153 7.24 2.34 22.97
C THR A 153 5.87 2.96 23.27
N GLY A 154 5.16 3.35 22.21
CA GLY A 154 3.86 4.03 22.30
C GLY A 154 3.93 5.55 22.13
N ASP A 155 5.10 6.16 22.25
CA ASP A 155 5.28 7.60 22.03
C ASP A 155 5.16 7.96 20.55
N THR A 156 4.66 9.17 20.26
CA THR A 156 4.44 9.64 18.89
C THR A 156 5.63 10.42 18.34
N VAL A 157 5.93 10.22 17.05
CA VAL A 157 7.02 10.89 16.35
C VAL A 157 6.50 11.52 15.06
N GLY A 158 6.62 12.84 14.92
CA GLY A 158 6.17 13.60 13.76
C GLY A 158 7.13 13.50 12.58
N LEU A 159 6.59 13.30 11.37
CA LEU A 159 7.34 13.28 10.12
C LEU A 159 6.78 14.34 9.17
N TYR A 160 7.28 15.58 9.27
CA TYR A 160 6.98 16.67 8.34
C TYR A 160 8.13 16.84 7.34
N MET A 161 8.29 15.82 6.50
CA MET A 161 9.48 15.59 5.69
C MET A 161 9.19 15.72 4.18
N PRO A 162 10.17 16.19 3.38
CA PRO A 162 10.10 16.04 1.93
C PRO A 162 10.21 14.57 1.51
N MET A 163 9.91 14.28 0.24
CA MET A 163 9.98 12.92 -0.32
C MET A 163 11.40 12.50 -0.67
N VAL A 164 12.21 12.26 0.37
CA VAL A 164 13.61 11.81 0.30
C VAL A 164 13.79 10.44 0.98
N PRO A 165 14.82 9.63 0.65
CA PRO A 165 15.03 8.30 1.22
C PRO A 165 15.09 8.26 2.76
N GLU A 166 15.52 9.35 3.39
CA GLU A 166 15.60 9.51 4.84
C GLU A 166 14.23 9.33 5.50
N VAL A 167 13.12 9.69 4.83
CA VAL A 167 11.77 9.47 5.35
C VAL A 167 11.45 8.00 5.59
N ILE A 168 12.02 7.10 4.77
CA ILE A 168 11.87 5.65 4.93
C ILE A 168 12.64 5.18 6.17
N SER A 169 13.84 5.75 6.38
CA SER A 169 14.67 5.45 7.54
C SER A 169 13.99 5.90 8.82
N ILE A 170 13.33 7.07 8.81
CA ILE A 170 12.58 7.60 9.96
C ILE A 170 11.39 6.70 10.28
N LEU A 171 10.57 6.39 9.28
CA LEU A 171 9.39 5.52 9.45
C LEU A 171 9.79 4.16 10.04
N TYR A 172 10.84 3.54 9.51
CA TYR A 172 11.30 2.24 10.00
C TYR A 172 12.01 2.33 11.35
N GLY A 173 12.73 3.42 11.64
CA GLY A 173 13.27 3.69 12.97
C GLY A 173 12.18 3.78 14.03
N CYS A 174 11.06 4.47 13.75
CA CYS A 174 9.90 4.53 14.64
C CYS A 174 9.35 3.12 14.93
N PHE A 175 9.14 2.31 13.88
CA PHE A 175 8.68 0.94 14.05
C PHE A 175 9.65 0.08 14.88
N LYS A 176 10.96 0.27 14.72
CA LYS A 176 11.98 -0.48 15.46
C LYS A 176 11.92 -0.25 16.96
N VAL A 177 11.69 0.99 17.39
CA VAL A 177 11.59 1.38 18.82
C VAL A 177 10.18 1.21 19.38
N GLY A 178 9.20 0.90 18.52
CA GLY A 178 7.79 0.80 18.87
C GLY A 178 7.11 2.16 19.08
N ALA A 179 7.68 3.22 18.52
CA ALA A 179 7.05 4.53 18.47
C ALA A 179 5.96 4.56 17.40
N VAL A 180 4.96 5.41 17.61
CA VAL A 180 3.85 5.63 16.70
C VAL A 180 4.23 6.74 15.72
N ALA A 181 4.50 6.36 14.47
CA ALA A 181 4.88 7.35 13.46
C ALA A 181 3.67 8.21 13.05
N VAL A 182 3.89 9.51 12.90
CA VAL A 182 2.87 10.49 12.50
C VAL A 182 3.31 11.19 11.21
N PRO A 183 3.06 10.58 10.04
CA PRO A 183 3.32 11.22 8.75
C PRO A 183 2.44 12.47 8.55
N ILE A 184 3.08 13.60 8.25
CA ILE A 184 2.43 14.88 7.98
C ILE A 184 2.82 15.32 6.57
N PHE A 185 1.82 15.60 5.73
CA PHE A 185 2.04 16.00 4.34
C PHE A 185 2.86 17.30 4.29
N SER A 186 4.01 17.24 3.62
CA SER A 186 4.94 18.38 3.48
C SER A 186 4.30 19.64 2.87
N GLY A 187 3.26 19.48 2.06
CA GLY A 187 2.52 20.58 1.45
C GLY A 187 1.39 21.19 2.29
N PHE A 188 1.19 20.76 3.54
CA PHE A 188 0.26 21.44 4.45
C PHE A 188 0.79 22.80 4.91
N GLY A 189 -0.12 23.74 5.11
CA GLY A 189 0.18 25.00 5.78
C GLY A 189 0.21 24.85 7.30
N VAL A 190 0.67 25.90 7.98
CA VAL A 190 0.91 25.97 9.43
C VAL A 190 -0.25 25.39 10.26
N ASP A 191 -1.47 25.92 10.14
CA ASP A 191 -2.66 25.48 10.91
C ASP A 191 -2.93 23.95 10.79
N ALA A 192 -2.82 23.41 9.59
CA ALA A 192 -3.05 21.99 9.34
C ALA A 192 -1.94 21.10 9.92
N THR A 193 -0.70 21.59 9.91
CA THR A 193 0.46 20.93 10.54
C THR A 193 0.35 21.02 12.06
N ALA A 194 0.10 22.21 12.61
CA ALA A 194 -0.04 22.49 14.04
C ALA A 194 -1.13 21.62 14.67
N THR A 195 -2.29 21.48 14.01
CA THR A 195 -3.39 20.65 14.53
C THR A 195 -2.98 19.17 14.68
N ARG A 196 -2.11 18.66 13.79
CA ARG A 196 -1.65 17.25 13.84
C ARG A 196 -0.57 17.04 14.89
N ILE A 197 0.34 18.01 15.03
CA ILE A 197 1.30 18.04 16.13
C ILE A 197 0.52 18.07 17.45
N ALA A 198 -0.41 19.03 17.58
CA ALA A 198 -1.25 19.23 18.75
C ALA A 198 -2.03 17.97 19.18
N ASP A 199 -2.65 17.27 18.22
CA ASP A 199 -3.45 16.08 18.51
C ASP A 199 -2.58 14.85 18.84
N SER A 200 -1.47 14.66 18.13
CA SER A 200 -0.58 13.51 18.37
C SER A 200 0.31 13.66 19.59
N GLU A 201 0.51 14.89 20.08
CA GLU A 201 1.40 15.20 21.19
C GLU A 201 2.86 14.74 20.97
N CYS A 202 3.36 14.78 19.72
CA CYS A 202 4.69 14.25 19.40
C CYS A 202 5.82 15.08 20.04
N SER A 203 6.72 14.41 20.77
CA SER A 203 7.88 15.05 21.40
C SER A 203 9.03 15.29 20.42
N VAL A 204 9.11 14.50 19.35
CA VAL A 204 10.12 14.61 18.29
C VAL A 204 9.46 14.91 16.94
N LEU A 205 9.97 15.91 16.22
CA LEU A 205 9.58 16.23 14.85
C LEU A 205 10.78 16.13 13.89
N PHE A 206 10.69 15.27 12.89
CA PHE A 206 11.61 15.29 11.75
C PHE A 206 11.09 16.25 10.67
N THR A 207 11.97 17.12 10.19
CA THR A 207 11.69 17.99 9.03
C THR A 207 12.93 18.18 8.14
N GLY A 208 12.80 18.94 7.06
CA GLY A 208 13.91 19.35 6.20
C GLY A 208 14.08 20.87 6.21
N ASP A 209 15.22 21.35 5.71
CA ASP A 209 15.36 22.76 5.34
C ASP A 209 14.40 23.13 4.18
N GLY A 210 14.21 22.23 3.21
CA GLY A 210 13.21 22.38 2.15
C GLY A 210 13.21 21.27 1.09
N PHE A 211 12.58 21.54 -0.06
CA PHE A 211 12.58 20.68 -1.26
C PHE A 211 12.31 21.48 -2.54
N GLN A 212 12.57 20.89 -3.71
CA GLN A 212 12.33 21.54 -5.00
C GLN A 212 10.93 21.27 -5.55
N ARG A 213 10.34 22.30 -6.17
CA ARG A 213 9.10 22.18 -6.92
C ARG A 213 9.06 23.17 -8.07
N ARG A 214 8.87 22.65 -9.29
CA ARG A 214 8.84 23.43 -10.54
C ARG A 214 10.08 24.32 -10.71
N GLY A 215 11.25 23.85 -10.27
CA GLY A 215 12.52 24.57 -10.32
C GLY A 215 12.70 25.64 -9.25
N GLY A 216 11.71 25.85 -8.38
CA GLY A 216 11.81 26.72 -7.21
C GLY A 216 12.08 25.94 -5.93
N GLU A 217 12.66 26.61 -4.94
CA GLU A 217 12.88 26.07 -3.59
C GLU A 217 11.65 26.35 -2.71
N ILE A 218 11.21 25.34 -1.96
CA ILE A 218 10.17 25.45 -0.93
C ILE A 218 10.84 25.14 0.41
N PHE A 219 10.90 26.14 1.29
CA PHE A 219 11.45 25.98 2.63
C PHE A 219 10.41 25.43 3.60
N LEU A 220 10.81 24.45 4.42
CA LEU A 220 9.92 23.75 5.37
C LEU A 220 10.12 24.22 6.82
N LYS A 221 11.37 24.51 7.21
CA LYS A 221 11.72 24.74 8.61
C LYS A 221 10.98 25.92 9.26
N GLY A 222 10.80 27.04 8.55
CA GLY A 222 10.03 28.17 9.08
C GLY A 222 8.56 27.83 9.36
N ALA A 223 7.90 27.12 8.42
CA ALA A 223 6.53 26.66 8.63
C ALA A 223 6.42 25.61 9.75
N ALA A 224 7.45 24.79 9.93
CA ALA A 224 7.55 23.86 11.07
C ALA A 224 7.64 24.61 12.39
N ASP A 225 8.43 25.69 12.47
CA ASP A 225 8.56 26.51 13.69
C ASP A 225 7.25 27.17 14.07
N ASP A 226 6.57 27.80 13.10
CA ASP A 226 5.25 28.41 13.32
C ASP A 226 4.23 27.38 13.81
N ALA A 227 4.27 26.16 13.24
CA ALA A 227 3.34 25.09 13.61
C ALA A 227 3.64 24.53 15.01
N ILE A 228 4.91 24.42 15.39
CA ILE A 228 5.32 24.03 16.75
C ILE A 228 4.89 25.10 17.76
N GLU A 229 5.05 26.38 17.45
CA GLU A 229 4.61 27.47 18.32
C GLU A 229 3.09 27.43 18.54
N GLU A 230 2.31 27.20 17.47
CA GLU A 230 0.86 27.08 17.55
C GLU A 230 0.40 25.82 18.32
N ALA A 231 1.07 24.68 18.12
CA ALA A 231 0.79 23.46 18.87
C ALA A 231 1.22 23.55 20.35
N GLY A 232 2.21 24.39 20.65
CA GLY A 232 2.69 24.67 22.01
C GLY A 232 3.63 23.61 22.60
N HIS A 233 4.05 22.61 21.81
CA HIS A 233 4.99 21.58 22.22
C HIS A 233 5.72 20.99 21.00
N VAL A 234 6.98 20.63 21.21
CA VAL A 234 7.87 19.68 20.50
C VAL A 234 9.21 19.88 21.22
N GLU A 235 9.80 18.82 21.75
CA GLU A 235 11.04 18.91 22.54
C GLU A 235 12.29 18.82 21.66
N HIS A 236 12.23 18.05 20.58
CA HIS A 236 13.34 17.84 19.65
C HIS A 236 12.89 17.98 18.20
N THR A 237 13.63 18.76 17.42
CA THR A 237 13.41 18.89 15.98
C THR A 237 14.67 18.49 15.23
N VAL A 238 14.58 17.45 14.39
CA VAL A 238 15.70 17.01 13.55
C VAL A 238 15.52 17.54 12.14
N VAL A 239 16.47 18.36 11.68
CA VAL A 239 16.42 19.01 10.36
C VAL A 239 17.34 18.29 9.37
N PHE A 240 16.77 17.75 8.30
CA PHE A 240 17.51 17.21 7.16
C PHE A 240 17.98 18.33 6.24
N ASP A 241 19.28 18.33 5.91
CA ASP A 241 19.93 19.33 5.07
C ASP A 241 19.79 18.94 3.58
N ARG A 242 18.65 19.25 2.98
CA ARG A 242 18.34 18.92 1.58
C ARG A 242 19.05 19.87 0.60
N PHE A 243 19.30 21.12 0.99
CA PHE A 243 19.91 22.14 0.13
C PHE A 243 21.39 22.42 0.42
N GLY A 244 21.99 21.78 1.44
CA GLY A 244 23.37 22.09 1.86
C GLY A 244 23.48 23.43 2.59
N THR A 245 22.38 23.91 3.17
CA THR A 245 22.27 25.20 3.86
C THR A 245 23.19 25.28 5.06
N ARG A 246 23.42 24.15 5.74
CA ARG A 246 24.31 24.06 6.89
C ARG A 246 25.75 24.49 6.57
N GLU A 247 26.30 24.03 5.45
CA GLU A 247 27.66 24.41 5.04
C GLU A 247 27.73 25.88 4.62
N ALA A 248 26.68 26.39 3.97
CA ALA A 248 26.58 27.79 3.58
C ALA A 248 26.55 28.72 4.80
N GLN A 249 25.81 28.36 5.85
CA GLN A 249 25.76 29.08 7.14
C GLN A 249 27.12 29.05 7.85
N ARG A 250 27.78 27.89 7.96
CA ARG A 250 29.13 27.83 8.58
C ARG A 250 30.16 28.68 7.83
N ALA A 251 30.07 28.72 6.51
CA ALA A 251 30.95 29.53 5.68
C ALA A 251 30.68 31.05 5.84
N SER A 252 29.41 31.45 6.03
CA SER A 252 29.06 32.86 6.27
C SER A 252 29.50 33.33 7.66
N GLU A 253 29.32 32.52 8.71
CA GLU A 253 29.78 32.79 10.08
C GLU A 253 31.31 32.92 10.16
N THR A 254 32.04 32.04 9.47
CA THR A 254 33.51 32.10 9.40
C THR A 254 33.99 33.38 8.71
N ARG A 255 33.25 33.89 7.71
CA ARG A 255 33.55 35.17 7.03
C ARG A 255 33.19 36.37 7.91
N ALA A 256 32.07 36.32 8.63
CA ALA A 256 31.65 37.37 9.57
C ALA A 256 32.58 37.49 10.79
N GLY A 257 33.26 36.40 11.17
CA GLY A 257 34.32 36.39 12.19
C GLY A 257 35.65 37.01 11.76
N SER A 258 35.80 37.41 10.48
CA SER A 258 36.94 38.20 10.01
C SER A 258 36.56 39.69 10.00
N GLU A 259 37.30 40.53 10.75
CA GLU A 259 37.01 41.96 10.92
C GLU A 259 36.92 42.71 9.58
N ALA A 260 35.70 42.91 9.05
CA ALA A 260 35.39 43.97 8.11
C ALA A 260 33.87 44.25 8.02
N THR A 261 33.46 45.40 8.56
CA THR A 261 32.28 46.20 8.18
C THR A 261 30.90 45.53 8.26
N ARG A 262 30.26 45.71 9.43
CA ARG A 262 28.80 45.66 9.60
C ARG A 262 28.20 46.97 9.07
N GLU A 263 28.02 47.09 7.76
CA GLU A 263 27.12 48.09 7.17
C GLU A 263 25.89 47.36 6.61
N GLN A 264 24.74 47.79 7.13
CA GLN A 264 23.36 47.39 6.84
C GLN A 264 23.13 46.78 5.44
N SER A 265 22.75 45.50 5.43
CA SER A 265 21.85 44.92 4.45
C SER A 265 20.70 44.27 5.21
N ASP A 266 19.57 44.98 5.33
CA ASP A 266 18.29 44.48 5.86
C ASP A 266 17.56 43.60 4.83
N GLU A 267 18.31 42.77 4.10
CA GLU A 267 17.77 41.65 3.32
C GLU A 267 18.21 40.40 4.08
N GLU A 268 17.31 39.82 4.89
CA GLU A 268 17.46 38.45 5.39
C GLU A 268 17.80 37.59 4.17
N SER A 269 19.01 37.03 4.12
CA SER A 269 19.39 36.20 2.99
C SER A 269 18.46 34.98 2.99
N GLU A 270 17.83 34.69 1.84
CA GLU A 270 16.97 33.51 1.58
C GLU A 270 17.67 32.15 1.84
N THR A 271 18.89 32.16 2.39
CA THR A 271 19.76 31.01 2.67
C THR A 271 19.91 30.70 4.17
N GLU A 272 19.32 31.50 5.06
CA GLU A 272 19.42 31.27 6.51
C GLU A 272 18.20 30.48 7.02
N VAL A 273 18.44 29.24 7.45
CA VAL A 273 17.43 28.36 8.06
C VAL A 273 17.18 28.83 9.49
N PRO A 274 15.92 29.15 9.89
CA PRO A 274 15.63 29.57 11.26
C PRO A 274 15.93 28.44 12.25
N TRP A 275 16.51 28.79 13.40
CA TRP A 275 17.09 27.82 14.34
C TRP A 275 16.82 28.16 15.80
N VAL A 276 16.46 27.16 16.60
CA VAL A 276 16.26 27.21 18.04
C VAL A 276 17.27 26.28 18.72
N ASP A 277 18.34 26.85 19.30
CA ASP A 277 19.50 26.09 19.83
C ASP A 277 19.17 24.97 20.82
N GLU A 278 18.11 25.13 21.63
CA GLU A 278 17.72 24.16 22.66
C GLU A 278 16.87 22.99 22.11
N ARG A 279 16.32 23.11 20.90
CA ARG A 279 15.35 22.17 20.31
C ARG A 279 15.85 21.55 19.00
N ASP A 280 16.54 22.34 18.18
CA ASP A 280 16.85 21.99 16.80
C ASP A 280 18.23 21.34 16.68
N GLU A 281 18.28 20.22 15.96
CA GLU A 281 19.50 19.48 15.66
C GLU A 281 19.57 19.13 14.17
N TRP A 282 20.76 19.20 13.59
CA TRP A 282 20.96 18.72 12.21
C TRP A 282 20.95 17.19 12.17
N TRP A 283 20.32 16.62 11.15
CA TRP A 283 20.29 15.17 10.90
C TRP A 283 21.67 14.51 11.03
N ALA A 284 22.72 15.13 10.49
CA ALA A 284 24.06 14.55 10.54
C ALA A 284 24.65 14.50 11.96
N ASP A 285 24.23 15.40 12.85
CA ASP A 285 24.69 15.45 14.23
C ASP A 285 23.83 14.55 15.13
N ALA A 286 22.51 14.59 14.95
CA ALA A 286 21.53 13.84 15.73
C ALA A 286 21.53 12.34 15.37
N VAL A 287 21.37 12.03 14.08
CA VAL A 287 21.11 10.68 13.58
C VAL A 287 22.38 10.04 13.02
N GLU A 288 23.12 10.70 12.14
CA GLU A 288 24.26 10.04 11.48
C GLU A 288 25.40 9.68 12.44
N SER A 289 25.49 10.37 13.57
CA SER A 289 26.46 10.12 14.64
C SER A 289 26.16 8.87 15.49
N GLN A 290 24.92 8.37 15.43
CA GLN A 290 24.48 7.21 16.20
C GLN A 290 25.10 5.90 15.70
N ASP A 291 25.06 4.89 16.57
CA ASP A 291 25.43 3.51 16.21
C ASP A 291 24.47 2.97 15.13
N ASP A 292 24.99 2.15 14.21
CA ASP A 292 24.20 1.56 13.12
C ASP A 292 23.74 0.13 13.40
N ALA A 293 24.00 -0.39 14.60
CA ALA A 293 23.43 -1.59 15.17
C ALA A 293 22.29 -1.21 16.13
N TYR A 294 21.15 -1.88 15.95
CA TYR A 294 19.99 -1.76 16.82
C TYR A 294 19.24 -3.09 16.82
N ASP A 295 18.85 -3.57 17.99
CA ASP A 295 18.03 -4.78 18.15
C ASP A 295 16.55 -4.39 18.14
N THR A 296 15.88 -4.66 17.01
CA THR A 296 14.46 -4.32 16.82
C THR A 296 13.55 -4.96 17.87
N LYS A 297 12.67 -4.15 18.47
CA LYS A 297 11.77 -4.60 19.54
C LYS A 297 10.73 -5.58 19.02
N GLU A 298 10.49 -6.63 19.80
CA GLU A 298 9.39 -7.57 19.58
C GLU A 298 8.12 -7.00 20.25
N LEU A 299 7.16 -6.55 19.44
CA LEU A 299 5.98 -5.82 19.91
C LEU A 299 4.72 -6.68 19.81
N PRO A 300 3.70 -6.49 20.67
CA PRO A 300 2.38 -7.09 20.48
C PRO A 300 1.82 -6.82 19.08
N SER A 301 1.05 -7.77 18.54
CA SER A 301 0.39 -7.64 17.24
C SER A 301 -0.44 -6.35 17.10
N ASP A 302 -1.11 -5.97 18.17
CA ASP A 302 -2.06 -4.85 18.28
C ASP A 302 -1.42 -3.55 18.76
N GLN A 303 -0.09 -3.53 18.94
CA GLN A 303 0.66 -2.33 19.27
C GLN A 303 0.48 -1.28 18.18
N GLU A 304 0.19 -0.05 18.58
CA GLU A 304 0.06 1.10 17.70
C GLU A 304 1.39 1.35 16.96
N SER A 305 1.29 1.59 15.67
CA SER A 305 2.42 1.77 14.76
C SER A 305 2.40 3.11 14.05
N MET A 306 1.22 3.61 13.68
CA MET A 306 1.08 4.90 13.00
C MET A 306 -0.23 5.60 13.36
N LEU A 307 -0.19 6.93 13.34
CA LEU A 307 -1.35 7.80 13.24
C LEU A 307 -1.41 8.39 11.84
N LEU A 308 -2.46 8.06 11.08
CA LEU A 308 -2.72 8.70 9.79
C LEU A 308 -3.91 9.65 9.92
N TYR A 309 -3.72 10.90 9.53
CA TYR A 309 -4.76 11.91 9.68
C TYR A 309 -5.63 12.02 8.44
N SER A 310 -6.94 11.86 8.60
CA SER A 310 -7.92 12.19 7.55
C SER A 310 -8.76 13.43 7.92
N SER A 311 -9.32 14.09 6.91
CA SER A 311 -10.23 15.23 7.12
C SER A 311 -11.51 14.74 7.79
N GLY A 312 -11.83 15.26 8.98
CA GLY A 312 -13.10 14.99 9.65
C GLY A 312 -14.23 15.85 9.09
N THR A 313 -15.46 15.33 9.16
CA THR A 313 -16.69 16.06 8.77
C THR A 313 -16.96 17.29 9.64
N THR A 314 -16.44 17.29 10.86
CA THR A 314 -16.54 18.37 11.85
C THR A 314 -15.42 19.41 11.73
N GLY A 315 -14.56 19.32 10.69
CA GLY A 315 -13.43 20.21 10.47
C GLY A 315 -12.14 19.82 11.21
N LYS A 316 -12.25 19.22 12.40
CA LYS A 316 -11.08 18.65 13.09
C LYS A 316 -10.60 17.38 12.40
N PRO A 317 -9.29 17.20 12.14
CA PRO A 317 -8.79 15.97 11.57
C PRO A 317 -9.02 14.79 12.52
N LYS A 318 -9.03 13.57 11.98
CA LYS A 318 -9.20 12.32 12.73
C LYS A 318 -7.84 11.62 12.79
N GLY A 319 -7.24 11.47 13.96
CA GLY A 319 -6.05 10.63 14.15
C GLY A 319 -6.43 9.16 14.09
N ILE A 320 -6.22 8.51 12.93
CA ILE A 320 -6.60 7.11 12.71
C ILE A 320 -5.47 6.21 13.20
N VAL A 321 -5.78 5.29 14.12
CA VAL A 321 -4.82 4.45 14.84
C VAL A 321 -4.63 3.12 14.12
N HIS A 322 -3.40 2.90 13.65
CA HIS A 322 -3.00 1.67 12.94
C HIS A 322 -2.09 0.79 13.78
N THR A 323 -2.28 -0.52 13.72
CA THR A 323 -1.47 -1.50 14.47
C THR A 323 -0.39 -2.16 13.61
N HIS A 324 0.65 -2.69 14.27
CA HIS A 324 1.76 -3.37 13.61
C HIS A 324 1.30 -4.54 12.73
N ALA A 325 0.49 -5.46 13.25
CA ALA A 325 0.03 -6.60 12.47
C ALA A 325 -0.98 -6.18 11.38
N GLY A 326 -1.86 -5.22 11.69
CA GLY A 326 -2.90 -4.76 10.77
C GLY A 326 -2.35 -4.24 9.46
N VAL A 327 -1.55 -3.17 9.53
CA VAL A 327 -0.98 -2.53 8.33
C VAL A 327 -0.02 -3.47 7.60
N GLN A 328 0.80 -4.24 8.33
CA GLN A 328 1.71 -5.22 7.74
C GLN A 328 0.95 -6.23 6.86
N MET A 329 -0.15 -6.79 7.35
CA MET A 329 -0.91 -7.81 6.65
C MET A 329 -1.69 -7.24 5.47
N GLN A 330 -2.36 -6.09 5.64
CA GLN A 330 -3.20 -5.50 4.58
C GLN A 330 -2.36 -5.03 3.39
N THR A 331 -1.30 -4.27 3.64
CA THR A 331 -0.44 -3.72 2.58
C THR A 331 0.29 -4.83 1.82
N ALA A 332 0.78 -5.86 2.53
CA ALA A 332 1.41 -7.02 1.93
C ALA A 332 0.44 -7.81 1.04
N LYS A 333 -0.80 -8.03 1.50
CA LYS A 333 -1.85 -8.69 0.71
C LYS A 333 -2.11 -7.94 -0.60
N GLU A 334 -2.35 -6.63 -0.53
CA GLU A 334 -2.76 -5.85 -1.70
C GLU A 334 -1.65 -5.72 -2.73
N ILE A 335 -0.41 -5.47 -2.30
CA ILE A 335 0.74 -5.43 -3.19
C ILE A 335 1.00 -6.81 -3.81
N HIS A 336 0.87 -7.89 -3.04
CA HIS A 336 1.11 -9.23 -3.55
C HIS A 336 0.05 -9.67 -4.57
N PHE A 337 -1.24 -9.50 -4.27
CA PHE A 337 -2.32 -10.02 -5.10
C PHE A 337 -2.79 -9.02 -6.15
N GLY A 338 -3.19 -7.82 -5.74
CA GLY A 338 -3.80 -6.86 -6.66
C GLY A 338 -2.79 -6.15 -7.54
N PHE A 339 -1.59 -5.87 -7.03
CA PHE A 339 -0.47 -5.36 -7.84
C PHE A 339 0.50 -6.45 -8.29
N ASP A 340 0.16 -7.71 -8.06
CA ASP A 340 0.88 -8.89 -8.57
C ASP A 340 2.41 -8.79 -8.43
N GLN A 341 2.91 -8.26 -7.32
CA GLN A 341 4.31 -7.84 -7.23
C GLN A 341 5.28 -8.99 -7.59
N LYS A 342 6.21 -8.72 -8.52
CA LYS A 342 7.27 -9.64 -8.92
C LYS A 342 8.63 -9.24 -8.33
N PRO A 343 9.56 -10.19 -8.14
CA PRO A 343 10.87 -9.89 -7.55
C PRO A 343 11.71 -8.83 -8.29
N SER A 344 11.48 -8.65 -9.60
CA SER A 344 12.18 -7.69 -10.46
C SER A 344 11.44 -6.36 -10.63
N ASP A 345 10.26 -6.21 -10.03
CA ASP A 345 9.44 -5.01 -10.21
C ASP A 345 10.10 -3.79 -9.57
N ARG A 346 9.89 -2.63 -10.22
CA ARG A 346 10.21 -1.28 -9.75
C ARG A 346 8.91 -0.51 -9.64
N PHE A 347 8.47 -0.30 -8.40
CA PHE A 347 7.15 0.19 -8.09
C PHE A 347 7.16 1.71 -7.88
N PHE A 348 6.51 2.45 -8.77
CA PHE A 348 6.39 3.90 -8.68
C PHE A 348 4.95 4.30 -8.37
N TRP A 349 4.76 4.90 -7.20
CA TRP A 349 3.47 5.52 -6.85
C TRP A 349 3.69 6.99 -6.56
N VAL A 350 2.96 7.85 -7.27
CA VAL A 350 3.01 9.30 -7.07
C VAL A 350 2.20 9.66 -5.84
N SER A 351 2.84 9.68 -4.68
CA SER A 351 2.24 10.12 -3.42
C SER A 351 3.30 10.61 -2.43
N ASP A 352 2.85 11.34 -1.42
CA ASP A 352 3.67 11.81 -0.30
C ASP A 352 3.45 10.91 0.93
N ILE A 353 4.43 10.85 1.84
CA ILE A 353 4.39 10.05 3.05
C ILE A 353 3.20 10.39 3.96
N GLY A 354 2.71 11.64 3.94
CA GLY A 354 1.58 12.11 4.75
C GLY A 354 0.23 11.53 4.33
N TRP A 355 0.16 10.88 3.17
CA TRP A 355 -1.02 10.15 2.72
C TRP A 355 -0.83 8.65 2.94
N MET A 356 -1.92 7.91 3.16
CA MET A 356 -1.83 6.46 3.41
C MET A 356 -1.09 5.69 2.30
N MET A 357 -1.11 6.19 1.05
CA MET A 357 -0.41 5.57 -0.08
C MET A 357 1.12 5.57 0.09
N GLY A 358 1.69 6.51 0.85
CA GLY A 358 3.12 6.54 1.15
C GLY A 358 3.53 5.32 1.97
N PRO A 359 3.08 5.17 3.23
CA PRO A 359 3.36 4.00 4.05
C PRO A 359 2.88 2.69 3.41
N TRP A 360 1.71 2.68 2.76
CA TRP A 360 1.19 1.50 2.06
C TRP A 360 2.15 1.00 0.97
N THR A 361 2.72 1.92 0.16
CA THR A 361 3.69 1.59 -0.89
C THR A 361 4.96 1.00 -0.27
N LEU A 362 5.47 1.63 0.78
CA LEU A 362 6.71 1.21 1.44
C LEU A 362 6.55 -0.16 2.10
N ILE A 363 5.56 -0.32 2.98
CA ILE A 363 5.37 -1.53 3.78
C ILE A 363 5.02 -2.71 2.87
N GLY A 364 4.07 -2.54 1.95
CA GLY A 364 3.63 -3.62 1.08
C GLY A 364 4.74 -4.11 0.14
N ASN A 365 5.50 -3.20 -0.49
CA ASN A 365 6.59 -3.61 -1.39
C ASN A 365 7.79 -4.19 -0.63
N HIS A 366 8.21 -3.57 0.46
CA HIS A 366 9.38 -4.01 1.21
C HIS A 366 9.14 -5.28 2.02
N THR A 367 7.88 -5.64 2.31
CA THR A 367 7.54 -6.98 2.86
C THR A 367 8.19 -8.08 2.02
N PHE A 368 8.15 -7.97 0.69
CA PHE A 368 8.73 -8.96 -0.23
C PHE A 368 10.14 -8.62 -0.68
N GLY A 369 10.77 -7.60 -0.09
CA GLY A 369 12.07 -7.11 -0.51
C GLY A 369 12.05 -6.48 -1.91
N GLY A 370 10.95 -5.80 -2.25
CA GLY A 370 10.75 -5.09 -3.52
C GLY A 370 11.62 -3.84 -3.67
N THR A 371 11.55 -3.21 -4.84
CA THR A 371 12.22 -1.93 -5.10
C THR A 371 11.15 -0.88 -5.36
N ILE A 372 11.14 0.19 -4.56
CA ILE A 372 10.28 1.35 -4.78
C ILE A 372 11.05 2.43 -5.56
N PHE A 373 10.34 3.18 -6.39
CA PHE A 373 10.83 4.40 -7.03
C PHE A 373 10.17 5.60 -6.37
N MET A 374 10.97 6.51 -5.85
CA MET A 374 10.56 7.72 -5.17
C MET A 374 10.98 8.93 -6.00
N TYR A 375 10.07 9.87 -6.21
CA TYR A 375 10.35 11.09 -6.95
C TYR A 375 10.02 12.32 -6.12
N GLU A 376 10.99 13.22 -6.02
CA GLU A 376 10.84 14.52 -5.37
C GLU A 376 10.74 15.61 -6.44
N GLY A 377 9.52 15.94 -6.88
CA GLY A 377 9.34 17.03 -7.84
C GLY A 377 7.95 17.09 -8.46
N ALA A 378 7.76 18.07 -9.35
CA ALA A 378 6.53 18.26 -10.09
C ALA A 378 6.39 17.25 -11.25
N PRO A 379 5.15 16.85 -11.60
CA PRO A 379 4.88 15.84 -12.63
C PRO A 379 5.22 16.29 -14.06
N ASP A 380 5.36 17.60 -14.26
CA ASP A 380 5.40 18.30 -15.55
C ASP A 380 6.56 19.31 -15.63
N HIS A 381 7.61 19.10 -14.83
CA HIS A 381 8.82 19.95 -14.81
C HIS A 381 10.08 19.08 -14.93
N PRO A 382 11.12 19.49 -15.71
CA PRO A 382 11.21 20.73 -16.49
C PRO A 382 10.25 20.80 -17.67
N GLU A 383 9.83 19.64 -18.17
CA GLU A 383 8.93 19.49 -19.30
C GLU A 383 7.77 18.53 -18.96
N PRO A 384 6.63 18.59 -19.67
CA PRO A 384 5.44 17.77 -19.40
C PRO A 384 5.63 16.25 -19.52
N ASP A 385 6.77 15.79 -20.04
CA ASP A 385 7.11 14.38 -20.18
C ASP A 385 7.87 13.77 -18.99
N ARG A 386 8.09 14.53 -17.92
CA ARG A 386 8.96 14.11 -16.81
C ARG A 386 8.69 12.70 -16.28
N PHE A 387 7.44 12.35 -16.05
CA PHE A 387 7.08 11.00 -15.59
C PHE A 387 7.36 9.91 -16.63
N TRP A 388 7.08 10.17 -17.90
CA TRP A 388 7.25 9.22 -18.99
C TRP A 388 8.74 8.94 -19.24
N GLU A 389 9.55 10.01 -19.18
CA GLU A 389 11.01 9.95 -19.25
C GLU A 389 11.60 9.09 -18.11
N MET A 390 11.14 9.27 -16.87
CA MET A 390 11.56 8.45 -15.74
C MET A 390 11.11 6.98 -15.87
N ILE A 391 9.88 6.73 -16.34
CA ILE A 391 9.39 5.37 -16.58
C ILE A 391 10.28 4.65 -17.60
N GLU A 392 10.59 5.30 -18.73
CA GLU A 392 11.44 4.74 -19.77
C GLU A 392 12.88 4.51 -19.27
N ARG A 393 13.48 5.51 -18.63
CA ARG A 393 14.89 5.49 -18.17
C ARG A 393 15.11 4.47 -17.06
N HIS A 394 14.22 4.42 -16.08
CA HIS A 394 14.31 3.50 -14.95
C HIS A 394 13.60 2.18 -15.16
N LYS A 395 12.98 1.96 -16.32
CA LYS A 395 12.23 0.74 -16.64
C LYS A 395 11.24 0.38 -15.53
N LEU A 396 10.45 1.37 -15.13
CA LEU A 396 9.44 1.22 -14.08
C LEU A 396 8.36 0.23 -14.56
N THR A 397 7.94 -0.66 -13.67
CA THR A 397 7.04 -1.78 -14.01
C THR A 397 5.63 -1.58 -13.51
N THR A 398 5.46 -0.74 -12.50
CA THR A 398 4.15 -0.37 -11.95
C THR A 398 4.13 1.14 -11.77
N PHE A 399 3.07 1.78 -12.26
CA PHE A 399 2.88 3.22 -12.14
C PHE A 399 1.50 3.55 -11.57
N GLY A 400 1.48 4.07 -10.34
CA GLY A 400 0.29 4.51 -9.63
C GLY A 400 0.19 6.02 -9.53
N ILE A 401 -1.00 6.58 -9.80
CA ILE A 401 -1.20 8.03 -9.88
C ILE A 401 -2.68 8.38 -9.65
N SER A 402 -2.96 9.61 -9.20
CA SER A 402 -4.34 10.07 -9.03
C SER A 402 -4.99 10.49 -10.37
N PRO A 403 -6.32 10.33 -10.50
CA PRO A 403 -7.07 10.85 -11.65
C PRO A 403 -6.85 12.36 -11.91
N THR A 404 -6.71 13.18 -10.86
CA THR A 404 -6.45 14.62 -10.96
C THR A 404 -5.12 14.88 -11.65
N ALA A 405 -4.07 14.15 -11.29
CA ALA A 405 -2.78 14.32 -11.93
C ALA A 405 -2.83 13.88 -13.41
N ILE A 406 -3.54 12.78 -13.72
CA ILE A 406 -3.76 12.38 -15.12
C ILE A 406 -4.57 13.41 -15.91
N ARG A 407 -5.64 13.98 -15.33
CA ARG A 407 -6.40 15.06 -15.95
C ARG A 407 -5.55 16.30 -16.22
N ALA A 408 -4.58 16.60 -15.36
CA ALA A 408 -3.65 17.69 -15.57
C ALA A 408 -2.68 17.39 -16.71
N LEU A 409 -2.07 16.20 -16.71
CA LEU A 409 -1.10 15.77 -17.72
C LEU A 409 -1.71 15.60 -19.12
N ARG A 410 -2.96 15.14 -19.22
CA ARG A 410 -3.67 15.01 -20.50
C ARG A 410 -3.94 16.36 -21.19
N LYS A 411 -3.80 17.49 -20.50
CA LYS A 411 -3.97 18.80 -21.14
C LYS A 411 -2.85 19.13 -22.13
N TYR A 412 -1.70 18.47 -22.00
CA TYR A 412 -0.59 18.56 -22.95
C TYR A 412 -0.84 17.64 -24.15
N ASP A 413 -0.16 17.91 -25.27
CA ASP A 413 -0.27 17.09 -26.48
C ASP A 413 0.22 15.65 -26.24
N ASP A 414 -0.45 14.68 -26.88
CA ASP A 414 -0.10 13.25 -26.76
C ASP A 414 1.36 12.95 -27.16
N GLU A 415 1.99 13.79 -28.00
CA GLU A 415 3.39 13.68 -28.42
C GLU A 415 4.36 13.65 -27.22
N TRP A 416 4.01 14.26 -26.09
CA TRP A 416 4.82 14.21 -24.86
C TRP A 416 4.91 12.81 -24.26
N VAL A 417 3.86 11.99 -24.41
CA VAL A 417 3.85 10.59 -23.96
C VAL A 417 4.38 9.68 -25.05
N GLU A 418 3.94 9.88 -26.30
CA GLU A 418 4.20 8.98 -27.44
C GLU A 418 5.67 8.90 -27.85
N LYS A 419 6.50 9.86 -27.43
CA LYS A 419 7.95 9.84 -27.69
C LYS A 419 8.75 8.92 -26.76
N HIS A 420 8.13 8.34 -25.73
CA HIS A 420 8.77 7.46 -24.75
C HIS A 420 8.36 5.99 -24.90
N ASP A 421 9.30 5.08 -24.63
CA ASP A 421 9.02 3.66 -24.50
C ASP A 421 8.52 3.30 -23.09
N LEU A 422 7.21 3.11 -22.96
CA LEU A 422 6.55 2.74 -21.70
C LEU A 422 6.28 1.24 -21.57
N SER A 423 6.83 0.41 -22.46
CA SER A 423 6.57 -1.04 -22.52
C SER A 423 7.08 -1.84 -21.32
N SER A 424 7.85 -1.22 -20.41
CA SER A 424 8.21 -1.84 -19.13
C SER A 424 7.03 -1.92 -18.16
N LEU A 425 6.00 -1.08 -18.33
CA LEU A 425 4.82 -1.07 -17.48
C LEU A 425 4.01 -2.35 -17.66
N ARG A 426 3.82 -3.06 -16.56
CA ARG A 426 3.00 -4.27 -16.48
C ARG A 426 1.63 -3.97 -15.88
N LEU A 427 1.56 -3.00 -14.97
CA LEU A 427 0.35 -2.62 -14.24
C LEU A 427 0.29 -1.11 -14.05
N LEU A 428 -0.91 -0.56 -14.14
CA LEU A 428 -1.21 0.80 -13.74
C LEU A 428 -2.02 0.79 -12.44
N GLY A 429 -1.84 1.81 -11.61
CA GLY A 429 -2.59 2.00 -10.36
C GLY A 429 -3.31 3.32 -10.33
N SER A 430 -4.45 3.37 -9.64
CA SER A 430 -5.19 4.60 -9.42
C SER A 430 -5.96 4.59 -8.11
N THR A 431 -6.03 5.73 -7.43
CA THR A 431 -6.88 5.92 -6.25
C THR A 431 -7.15 7.40 -5.97
N GLY A 432 -7.96 7.68 -4.94
CA GLY A 432 -8.15 8.99 -4.32
C GLY A 432 -9.43 9.71 -4.75
N GLU A 433 -9.96 9.43 -5.94
CA GLU A 433 -11.19 10.06 -6.44
C GLU A 433 -11.80 9.30 -7.63
N PRO A 434 -13.05 9.62 -8.02
CA PRO A 434 -13.67 9.06 -9.22
C PRO A 434 -13.00 9.50 -10.54
N TRP A 435 -13.01 8.59 -11.51
CA TRP A 435 -12.57 8.84 -12.89
C TRP A 435 -13.69 9.42 -13.76
N ASP A 436 -13.33 10.35 -14.65
CA ASP A 436 -14.10 10.55 -15.88
C ASP A 436 -13.66 9.53 -16.96
N PRO A 437 -14.58 9.05 -17.82
CA PRO A 437 -14.27 8.01 -18.81
C PRO A 437 -13.18 8.41 -19.80
N GLU A 438 -13.07 9.68 -20.16
CA GLU A 438 -12.04 10.16 -21.08
C GLU A 438 -10.63 10.02 -20.45
N SER A 439 -10.50 10.31 -19.15
CA SER A 439 -9.20 10.25 -18.45
C SER A 439 -8.77 8.83 -18.23
N TRP A 440 -9.72 7.98 -17.86
CA TRP A 440 -9.47 6.57 -17.69
C TRP A 440 -9.00 5.94 -19.00
N MET A 441 -9.72 6.19 -20.11
CA MET A 441 -9.36 5.64 -21.41
C MET A 441 -8.02 6.18 -21.93
N TRP A 442 -7.73 7.47 -21.73
CA TRP A 442 -6.44 8.04 -22.10
C TRP A 442 -5.30 7.36 -21.34
N PHE A 443 -5.45 7.17 -20.02
CA PHE A 443 -4.42 6.51 -19.21
C PHE A 443 -4.19 5.06 -19.66
N TYR A 444 -5.26 4.33 -19.92
CA TYR A 444 -5.18 2.96 -20.41
C TYR A 444 -4.56 2.86 -21.81
N GLU A 445 -4.99 3.68 -22.77
CA GLU A 445 -4.54 3.61 -24.16
C GLU A 445 -3.14 4.19 -24.36
N LYS A 446 -2.85 5.37 -23.78
CA LYS A 446 -1.61 6.13 -24.06
C LYS A 446 -0.47 5.75 -23.14
N VAL A 447 -0.76 5.48 -21.86
CA VAL A 447 0.27 5.11 -20.88
C VAL A 447 0.37 3.59 -20.76
N GLY A 448 -0.77 2.91 -20.66
CA GLY A 448 -0.82 1.45 -20.53
C GLY A 448 -0.69 0.67 -21.84
N GLY A 449 -0.65 1.36 -23.00
CA GLY A 449 -0.56 0.73 -24.32
C GLY A 449 -1.76 -0.16 -24.68
N SER A 450 -2.90 -0.01 -23.98
CA SER A 450 -4.04 -0.94 -24.02
C SER A 450 -3.71 -2.38 -23.62
N GLU A 451 -2.62 -2.58 -22.86
CA GLU A 451 -2.17 -3.89 -22.38
C GLU A 451 -2.06 -3.92 -20.85
N ALA A 452 -1.50 -2.89 -20.23
CA ALA A 452 -1.39 -2.81 -18.77
C ALA A 452 -2.76 -2.49 -18.13
N PRO A 453 -3.32 -3.37 -17.29
CA PRO A 453 -4.58 -3.10 -16.61
C PRO A 453 -4.43 -1.96 -15.59
N ILE A 454 -5.50 -1.17 -15.44
CA ILE A 454 -5.62 -0.16 -14.38
C ILE A 454 -6.26 -0.81 -13.16
N ILE A 455 -5.45 -1.05 -12.14
CA ILE A 455 -5.90 -1.48 -10.82
C ILE A 455 -6.42 -0.24 -10.09
N ASN A 456 -7.70 0.05 -10.31
CA ASN A 456 -8.40 1.20 -9.75
C ASN A 456 -8.95 0.84 -8.36
N ILE A 457 -8.27 1.31 -7.31
CA ILE A 457 -8.52 0.91 -5.94
C ILE A 457 -9.26 1.99 -5.16
N SER A 458 -10.16 1.56 -4.27
CA SER A 458 -10.84 2.43 -3.33
C SER A 458 -10.80 1.84 -1.94
N GLY A 459 -10.34 2.65 -1.00
CA GLY A 459 -10.41 2.38 0.42
C GLY A 459 -10.27 3.67 1.17
N GLY A 460 -9.60 3.62 2.32
CA GLY A 460 -9.50 4.77 3.19
C GLY A 460 -8.27 4.73 4.06
N THR A 461 -7.94 5.90 4.58
CA THR A 461 -6.95 6.08 5.65
C THR A 461 -7.26 5.17 6.83
N GLU A 462 -8.55 4.89 7.08
CA GLU A 462 -9.11 4.06 8.15
C GLU A 462 -8.68 2.60 8.13
N ILE A 463 -8.23 2.09 6.98
CA ILE A 463 -7.76 0.69 6.85
C ILE A 463 -6.34 0.58 6.28
N CYS A 464 -5.67 1.71 6.00
CA CYS A 464 -4.39 1.75 5.26
C CYS A 464 -4.37 0.73 4.11
N GLY A 465 -5.43 0.74 3.29
CA GLY A 465 -5.70 -0.26 2.27
C GLY A 465 -7.04 -0.01 1.60
N CYS A 466 -7.58 -1.06 0.97
CA CYS A 466 -8.67 -1.00 0.01
C CYS A 466 -9.85 -1.90 0.42
N PHE A 467 -11.07 -1.36 0.31
CA PHE A 467 -12.31 -2.14 0.38
C PHE A 467 -12.67 -2.71 -0.99
N LEU A 468 -12.49 -1.93 -2.05
CA LEU A 468 -12.74 -2.31 -3.43
C LEU A 468 -11.44 -2.29 -4.20
N MET A 469 -11.14 -3.40 -4.89
CA MET A 469 -9.91 -3.59 -5.63
C MET A 469 -10.14 -4.64 -6.72
N PRO A 470 -10.06 -4.30 -8.02
CA PRO A 470 -10.07 -5.33 -9.05
C PRO A 470 -8.80 -6.17 -8.96
N MET A 471 -8.92 -7.47 -9.16
CA MET A 471 -7.77 -8.34 -9.35
C MET A 471 -7.24 -8.20 -10.78
N PRO A 472 -5.92 -8.34 -11.00
CA PRO A 472 -5.33 -8.23 -12.34
C PRO A 472 -5.82 -9.32 -13.31
N THR A 473 -6.46 -10.37 -12.79
CA THR A 473 -7.07 -11.45 -13.58
C THR A 473 -8.48 -11.13 -14.09
N GLU A 474 -9.07 -10.02 -13.67
CA GLU A 474 -10.44 -9.67 -14.03
C GLU A 474 -10.53 -8.80 -15.29
N PRO A 475 -11.62 -8.95 -16.08
CA PRO A 475 -11.95 -7.97 -17.10
C PRO A 475 -12.30 -6.61 -16.49
N LEU A 476 -11.81 -5.52 -17.08
CA LEU A 476 -12.03 -4.17 -16.55
C LEU A 476 -13.01 -3.37 -17.39
N LYS A 477 -13.91 -2.67 -16.70
CA LYS A 477 -14.77 -1.63 -17.23
C LYS A 477 -14.21 -0.25 -16.87
N PRO A 478 -14.28 0.75 -17.77
CA PRO A 478 -13.82 2.10 -17.45
C PRO A 478 -14.45 2.64 -16.17
N CYS A 479 -13.65 3.33 -15.35
CA CYS A 479 -14.07 3.96 -14.10
C CYS A 479 -14.60 3.02 -12.99
N SER A 480 -14.70 1.71 -13.22
CA SER A 480 -15.13 0.77 -12.17
C SER A 480 -14.02 0.53 -11.14
N LEU A 481 -14.42 0.19 -9.92
CA LEU A 481 -13.55 -0.21 -8.81
C LEU A 481 -13.42 -1.73 -8.66
N GLY A 482 -13.88 -2.51 -9.63
CA GLY A 482 -13.92 -3.96 -9.53
C GLY A 482 -14.90 -4.43 -8.45
N GLY A 483 -14.59 -5.56 -7.80
CA GLY A 483 -15.33 -6.07 -6.66
C GLY A 483 -14.64 -5.82 -5.32
N PRO A 484 -15.06 -6.52 -4.26
CA PRO A 484 -14.41 -6.49 -2.96
C PRO A 484 -12.94 -6.91 -3.06
N GLY A 485 -12.06 -6.23 -2.33
CA GLY A 485 -10.70 -6.72 -2.10
C GLY A 485 -10.72 -8.06 -1.36
N LEU A 486 -9.69 -8.90 -1.56
CA LEU A 486 -9.63 -10.21 -0.91
C LEU A 486 -9.65 -10.08 0.62
N GLY A 487 -10.47 -10.89 1.28
CA GLY A 487 -10.66 -10.84 2.74
C GLY A 487 -11.44 -9.63 3.24
N MET A 488 -12.09 -8.86 2.35
CA MET A 488 -12.93 -7.71 2.68
C MET A 488 -14.40 -8.07 2.43
N ASN A 489 -15.16 -8.34 3.50
CA ASN A 489 -16.58 -8.70 3.38
C ASN A 489 -17.45 -7.44 3.19
N ILE A 490 -17.56 -7.00 1.94
CA ILE A 490 -18.22 -5.74 1.55
C ILE A 490 -19.58 -5.98 0.93
N ASP A 491 -20.54 -5.12 1.27
CA ASP A 491 -21.89 -5.13 0.72
C ASP A 491 -22.40 -3.72 0.43
N ILE A 492 -23.49 -3.64 -0.32
CA ILE A 492 -24.23 -2.41 -0.62
C ILE A 492 -25.62 -2.55 0.00
N VAL A 493 -25.93 -1.74 1.01
CA VAL A 493 -27.19 -1.86 1.78
C VAL A 493 -28.09 -0.64 1.63
N ASN A 494 -29.39 -0.80 1.84
CA ASN A 494 -30.32 0.32 1.98
C ASN A 494 -30.25 0.95 3.38
N ALA A 495 -31.07 1.97 3.64
CA ALA A 495 -31.13 2.64 4.95
C ALA A 495 -31.63 1.74 6.10
N GLN A 496 -32.18 0.56 5.80
CA GLN A 496 -32.61 -0.45 6.76
C GLN A 496 -31.53 -1.51 7.02
N GLY A 497 -30.36 -1.43 6.35
CA GLY A 497 -29.28 -2.40 6.46
C GLY A 497 -29.49 -3.67 5.62
N GLU A 498 -30.49 -3.70 4.75
CA GLU A 498 -30.78 -4.83 3.86
C GLU A 498 -29.94 -4.72 2.59
N SER A 499 -29.35 -5.83 2.13
CA SER A 499 -28.55 -5.83 0.90
C SER A 499 -29.39 -5.47 -0.32
N VAL A 500 -28.87 -4.56 -1.14
CA VAL A 500 -29.44 -4.14 -2.43
C VAL A 500 -28.45 -4.32 -3.59
N ALA A 501 -27.31 -4.97 -3.34
CA ALA A 501 -26.27 -5.19 -4.34
C ALA A 501 -26.79 -5.90 -5.59
N ASP A 502 -27.53 -7.00 -5.42
CA ASP A 502 -28.06 -7.79 -6.55
C ASP A 502 -29.34 -7.20 -7.17
N ALA A 503 -29.97 -6.23 -6.49
CA ALA A 503 -31.01 -5.40 -7.09
C ALA A 503 -30.42 -4.36 -8.06
N HIS A 504 -29.09 -4.18 -8.07
CA HIS A 504 -28.38 -3.14 -8.82
C HIS A 504 -28.84 -1.73 -8.45
N GLU A 505 -29.27 -1.54 -7.20
CA GLU A 505 -29.68 -0.25 -6.68
C GLU A 505 -28.50 0.44 -5.99
N ARG A 506 -28.62 1.76 -5.86
CA ARG A 506 -27.66 2.55 -5.09
C ARG A 506 -27.92 2.35 -3.61
N GLY A 507 -26.87 2.08 -2.83
CA GLY A 507 -26.93 1.91 -1.38
C GLY A 507 -25.64 2.32 -0.69
N PHE A 508 -25.62 2.23 0.64
CA PHE A 508 -24.46 2.51 1.48
C PHE A 508 -23.42 1.42 1.28
N LEU A 509 -22.15 1.80 1.07
CA LEU A 509 -21.05 0.85 1.08
C LEU A 509 -20.70 0.49 2.53
N VAL A 510 -20.82 -0.79 2.87
CA VAL A 510 -20.58 -1.27 4.23
C VAL A 510 -19.62 -2.45 4.28
N ALA A 511 -18.89 -2.60 5.38
CA ALA A 511 -18.21 -3.85 5.72
C ALA A 511 -19.04 -4.62 6.74
N ARG A 512 -19.36 -5.88 6.41
CA ARG A 512 -20.12 -6.80 7.25
C ARG A 512 -19.27 -7.50 8.30
N ASP A 513 -17.96 -7.49 8.12
CA ASP A 513 -17.00 -8.10 9.02
C ASP A 513 -15.75 -7.23 9.16
N SER A 514 -15.00 -7.42 10.23
CA SER A 514 -13.75 -6.71 10.48
C SER A 514 -12.60 -7.29 9.64
N CYS A 515 -11.53 -6.51 9.46
CA CYS A 515 -10.26 -6.99 8.92
C CYS A 515 -9.09 -6.48 9.78
N PRO A 516 -7.88 -7.09 9.68
CA PRO A 516 -6.76 -6.76 10.55
C PRO A 516 -6.35 -5.29 10.59
N SER A 517 -6.54 -4.56 9.48
CA SER A 517 -6.08 -3.18 9.36
C SER A 517 -7.17 -2.14 9.62
N MET A 518 -8.41 -2.54 9.94
CA MET A 518 -9.40 -1.59 10.42
C MET A 518 -8.84 -0.85 11.64
N THR A 519 -8.97 0.48 11.61
CA THR A 519 -8.48 1.35 12.68
C THR A 519 -8.93 0.84 14.04
N LYS A 520 -7.98 0.75 14.97
CA LYS A 520 -8.24 0.27 16.33
C LYS A 520 -9.26 1.17 17.03
N SER A 521 -9.08 2.48 16.86
CA SER A 521 -9.99 3.54 17.27
C SER A 521 -9.55 4.86 16.59
N LEU A 522 -10.06 5.99 17.06
CA LEU A 522 -9.43 7.30 16.83
C LEU A 522 -8.57 7.68 18.03
N TRP A 523 -7.50 8.44 17.79
CA TRP A 523 -6.55 8.86 18.83
C TRP A 523 -7.22 9.64 19.96
N GLU A 524 -8.17 10.52 19.64
CA GLU A 524 -8.97 11.26 20.61
C GLU A 524 -9.97 10.39 21.42
N GLY A 525 -10.19 9.14 21.01
CA GLY A 525 -11.01 8.15 21.72
C GLY A 525 -12.18 7.55 20.93
N ASP A 526 -12.84 6.58 21.57
CA ASP A 526 -13.80 5.67 20.93
C ASP A 526 -15.14 6.32 20.56
N GLU A 527 -15.55 7.39 21.24
CA GLU A 527 -16.87 7.97 21.02
C GLU A 527 -17.02 8.49 19.59
N ARG A 528 -16.05 9.26 19.09
CA ARG A 528 -16.08 9.75 17.71
C ARG A 528 -15.89 8.61 16.72
N TYR A 529 -15.09 7.60 17.05
CA TYR A 529 -14.91 6.39 16.24
C TYR A 529 -16.26 5.66 16.01
N LEU A 530 -16.94 5.31 17.09
CA LEU A 530 -18.24 4.62 17.05
C LEU A 530 -19.30 5.46 16.33
N ASN A 531 -19.37 6.75 16.65
CA ASN A 531 -20.32 7.67 16.01
C ASN A 531 -20.07 7.80 14.51
N THR A 532 -18.81 7.78 14.07
CA THR A 532 -18.45 7.98 12.66
C THR A 532 -18.74 6.74 11.81
N TYR A 533 -18.39 5.54 12.30
CA TYR A 533 -18.38 4.34 11.46
C TYR A 533 -19.41 3.28 11.83
N TRP A 534 -19.92 3.25 13.06
CA TRP A 534 -20.73 2.13 13.58
C TRP A 534 -22.17 2.52 13.96
N SER A 535 -22.45 3.82 14.14
CA SER A 535 -23.75 4.31 14.61
C SER A 535 -24.88 4.19 13.58
N THR A 536 -24.54 4.07 12.29
CA THR A 536 -25.55 4.01 11.21
C THR A 536 -26.24 2.65 11.16
N PHE A 537 -25.49 1.57 11.41
CA PHE A 537 -25.97 0.19 11.31
C PHE A 537 -25.55 -0.61 12.55
N GLU A 538 -26.41 -0.64 13.57
CA GLU A 538 -26.09 -1.27 14.86
C GLU A 538 -26.56 -2.74 14.96
N ASN A 539 -27.53 -3.18 14.15
CA ASN A 539 -28.18 -4.48 14.29
C ASN A 539 -28.51 -5.13 12.93
N PRO A 540 -27.67 -6.05 12.41
CA PRO A 540 -26.33 -6.38 12.93
C PRO A 540 -25.36 -5.20 12.80
N PRO A 541 -24.32 -5.12 13.64
CA PRO A 541 -23.31 -4.07 13.54
C PRO A 541 -22.57 -4.17 12.20
N MET A 542 -22.50 -3.07 11.46
CA MET A 542 -21.75 -2.96 10.20
C MET A 542 -21.00 -1.63 10.16
N TRP A 543 -19.81 -1.66 9.56
CA TRP A 543 -19.04 -0.45 9.29
C TRP A 543 -19.68 0.33 8.13
N ASP A 544 -20.12 1.58 8.33
CA ASP A 544 -20.47 2.52 7.26
C ASP A 544 -19.18 3.18 6.74
N HIS A 545 -18.83 2.92 5.48
CA HIS A 545 -17.65 3.53 4.87
C HIS A 545 -17.81 5.04 4.67
N GLY A 546 -19.05 5.54 4.61
CA GLY A 546 -19.35 6.93 4.32
C GLY A 546 -19.62 7.21 2.84
N ASP A 547 -19.55 6.19 1.97
CA ASP A 547 -19.81 6.32 0.52
C ASP A 547 -21.11 5.64 0.09
N TRP A 548 -21.66 6.13 -1.02
CA TRP A 548 -22.65 5.38 -1.77
C TRP A 548 -21.96 4.47 -2.77
N ALA A 549 -22.50 3.29 -3.00
CA ALA A 549 -22.05 2.39 -4.04
C ALA A 549 -23.25 1.85 -4.85
N GLN A 550 -22.97 1.42 -6.07
CA GLN A 550 -23.90 0.68 -6.90
C GLN A 550 -23.15 -0.42 -7.65
N LYS A 551 -23.66 -1.65 -7.56
CA LYS A 551 -23.17 -2.79 -8.34
C LYS A 551 -23.74 -2.72 -9.75
N GLY A 552 -22.86 -2.60 -10.74
CA GLY A 552 -23.23 -2.61 -12.15
C GLY A 552 -23.90 -3.91 -12.57
N ARG A 553 -24.52 -3.96 -13.74
CA ARG A 553 -25.05 -5.20 -14.31
C ARG A 553 -23.95 -5.97 -15.02
N ARG A 554 -23.87 -7.29 -14.80
CA ARG A 554 -23.03 -8.20 -15.60
C ARG A 554 -23.61 -8.28 -17.02
N ARG A 555 -23.00 -7.62 -18.01
CA ARG A 555 -23.37 -7.82 -19.42
C ARG A 555 -22.80 -9.17 -19.85
N LEU A 556 -23.64 -10.19 -19.94
CA LEU A 556 -23.32 -11.43 -20.65
C LEU A 556 -22.92 -11.08 -22.09
N LEU A 557 -21.66 -11.32 -22.45
CA LEU A 557 -21.18 -11.18 -23.82
C LEU A 557 -22.01 -12.11 -24.72
N VAL A 558 -22.84 -11.51 -25.59
CA VAL A 558 -23.44 -12.26 -26.71
C VAL A 558 -22.27 -12.65 -27.62
N PRO A 559 -22.02 -13.95 -27.89
CA PRO A 559 -20.92 -14.34 -28.75
C PRO A 559 -21.07 -13.65 -30.12
N PRO A 560 -19.97 -13.15 -30.71
CA PRO A 560 -20.04 -12.39 -31.94
C PRO A 560 -20.75 -13.22 -33.02
N ARG A 561 -21.80 -12.64 -33.62
CA ARG A 561 -22.53 -13.26 -34.73
C ARG A 561 -21.52 -13.71 -35.79
N PRO A 562 -21.62 -14.95 -36.31
CA PRO A 562 -20.66 -15.44 -37.30
C PRO A 562 -20.64 -14.50 -38.49
N ARG A 563 -19.45 -13.93 -38.78
CA ARG A 563 -19.23 -13.07 -39.94
C ARG A 563 -19.76 -13.78 -41.18
N ARG A 564 -20.77 -13.17 -41.84
CA ARG A 564 -21.32 -13.66 -43.10
C ARG A 564 -20.17 -13.88 -44.08
N ARG A 565 -19.92 -15.14 -44.46
CA ARG A 565 -18.97 -15.51 -45.51
C ARG A 565 -19.34 -14.73 -46.78
N ARG A 566 -18.44 -13.85 -47.21
CA ARG A 566 -18.45 -13.23 -48.53
C ARG A 566 -18.36 -14.37 -49.55
N THR A 567 -19.41 -14.54 -50.33
CA THR A 567 -19.49 -15.47 -51.46
C THR A 567 -18.53 -15.00 -52.56
N GLN A 568 -17.38 -15.63 -52.68
CA GLN A 568 -16.59 -15.55 -53.92
C GLN A 568 -17.28 -16.41 -54.97
N ARG A 569 -17.80 -15.75 -56.01
CA ARG A 569 -18.28 -16.38 -57.24
C ARG A 569 -17.10 -17.01 -57.96
N GLY A 570 -17.37 -18.20 -58.51
CA GLY A 570 -16.38 -19.11 -59.05
C GLY A 570 -15.60 -18.60 -60.26
N ARG A 571 -14.44 -19.23 -60.44
CA ARG A 571 -13.98 -19.67 -61.77
C ARG A 571 -13.45 -21.10 -61.65
N THR A 572 -14.01 -21.91 -62.52
CA THR A 572 -13.75 -23.30 -62.87
C THR A 572 -12.32 -23.54 -63.30
N GLU A 573 -11.71 -24.67 -62.91
CA GLU A 573 -11.37 -25.76 -63.86
C GLU A 573 -10.67 -26.97 -63.20
N SER A 574 -11.18 -28.15 -63.59
CA SER A 574 -10.55 -29.48 -63.77
C SER A 574 -9.55 -30.11 -62.76
N ARG A 575 -10.08 -31.15 -62.11
CA ARG A 575 -9.48 -32.43 -61.63
C ARG A 575 -8.38 -33.06 -62.56
N PRO A 576 -7.63 -34.13 -62.16
CA PRO A 576 -7.86 -35.09 -61.05
C PRO A 576 -6.63 -35.57 -60.21
N ARG A 577 -6.99 -36.24 -59.12
CA ARG A 577 -6.21 -37.08 -58.19
C ARG A 577 -5.38 -38.21 -58.85
N ARG A 578 -4.25 -38.58 -58.21
CA ARG A 578 -3.76 -39.97 -57.92
C ARG A 578 -2.54 -39.88 -56.98
N SER A 579 -2.57 -40.36 -55.74
CA SER A 579 -2.47 -41.75 -55.22
C SER A 579 -1.05 -42.29 -55.04
N ARG A 580 -0.81 -42.91 -53.87
CA ARG A 580 0.26 -43.90 -53.50
C ARG A 580 1.65 -43.31 -53.21
N ARG A 581 2.51 -43.92 -52.36
CA ARG A 581 2.46 -44.92 -51.27
C ARG A 581 3.85 -44.82 -50.61
N ARG A 582 3.90 -45.18 -49.32
CA ARG A 582 5.05 -45.64 -48.52
C ARG A 582 6.31 -46.10 -49.28
N THR A 583 7.49 -45.88 -48.68
CA THR A 583 8.44 -46.96 -48.36
C THR A 583 9.55 -46.52 -47.38
N HIS A 584 9.87 -47.43 -46.45
CA HIS A 584 11.06 -47.46 -45.59
C HIS A 584 12.35 -47.70 -46.39
N ARG A 585 13.50 -47.25 -45.86
CA ARG A 585 14.74 -48.05 -45.87
C ARG A 585 15.77 -47.59 -44.82
N THR A 586 16.36 -48.59 -44.19
CA THR A 586 17.44 -48.64 -43.18
C THR A 586 18.83 -48.74 -43.82
N ARG A 587 19.90 -48.32 -43.08
CA ARG A 587 21.27 -48.91 -42.93
C ARG A 587 22.18 -47.87 -42.23
N VAL A 588 22.74 -48.09 -41.02
CA VAL A 588 23.86 -48.95 -40.54
C VAL A 588 25.25 -48.56 -41.05
N GLY A 589 26.19 -48.24 -40.14
CA GLY A 589 27.65 -48.33 -40.35
C GLY A 589 28.56 -47.37 -39.53
N GLU A 590 29.10 -47.85 -38.41
CA GLU A 590 30.16 -47.32 -37.49
C GLU A 590 31.62 -47.41 -38.07
N PRO A 591 32.78 -47.25 -37.35
CA PRO A 591 33.18 -46.48 -36.12
C PRO A 591 34.64 -45.88 -36.13
N SER A 592 35.05 -45.11 -35.10
CA SER A 592 36.44 -45.13 -34.52
C SER A 592 36.47 -44.47 -33.11
N ARG A 593 36.67 -45.19 -31.99
CA ARG A 593 37.93 -45.49 -31.24
C ARG A 593 38.85 -44.26 -31.04
N ARG A 594 39.41 -43.87 -29.89
CA ARG A 594 39.67 -44.33 -28.49
C ARG A 594 40.13 -43.05 -27.75
N ARG A 595 39.93 -42.83 -26.44
CA ARG A 595 40.85 -43.26 -25.35
C ARG A 595 40.26 -42.89 -23.97
N ARG A 596 40.60 -43.72 -22.98
CA ARG A 596 40.14 -43.69 -21.57
C ARG A 596 41.11 -42.90 -20.67
N ARG A 597 40.52 -42.14 -19.73
CA ARG A 597 40.80 -41.99 -18.27
C ARG A 597 42.18 -41.48 -17.79
N PRO A 598 42.30 -40.86 -16.58
CA PRO A 598 41.54 -41.17 -15.36
C PRO A 598 41.02 -40.02 -14.48
N ARG A 599 40.20 -40.49 -13.52
CA ARG A 599 39.54 -39.84 -12.39
C ARG A 599 40.51 -39.10 -11.46
N ARG A 600 40.04 -38.01 -10.86
CA ARG A 600 40.31 -37.66 -9.46
C ARG A 600 38.97 -37.39 -8.77
N ASP A 601 38.80 -38.07 -7.65
CA ASP A 601 37.82 -37.77 -6.62
C ASP A 601 38.16 -36.41 -5.99
N ASP A 602 37.14 -35.62 -5.72
CA ASP A 602 37.03 -34.92 -4.44
C ASP A 602 35.56 -34.69 -4.12
N GLY A 603 35.15 -35.30 -3.01
CA GLY A 603 33.79 -35.25 -2.51
C GLY A 603 33.56 -33.99 -1.70
N ASN A 604 32.52 -33.23 -2.05
CA ASN A 604 31.77 -32.45 -1.07
C ASN A 604 30.36 -32.12 -1.58
N ARG A 605 29.45 -33.10 -1.55
CA ARG A 605 28.00 -32.85 -1.65
C ARG A 605 27.41 -32.83 -0.24
N ARG A 606 27.51 -31.68 0.44
CA ARG A 606 26.60 -31.38 1.55
C ARG A 606 25.23 -31.05 0.97
N ARG A 607 24.33 -32.03 0.96
CA ARG A 607 22.88 -31.82 0.83
C ARG A 607 22.46 -30.84 1.93
N ARG A 608 22.13 -29.60 1.55
CA ARG A 608 21.40 -28.67 2.42
C ARG A 608 20.02 -29.28 2.66
N LEU A 609 19.85 -29.89 3.83
CA LEU A 609 18.54 -30.19 4.40
C LEU A 609 17.85 -28.85 4.66
N ARG A 610 16.90 -28.47 3.78
CA ARG A 610 15.86 -27.51 4.13
C ARG A 610 15.19 -28.03 5.41
N ARG A 611 15.33 -27.30 6.52
CA ARG A 611 14.70 -27.65 7.80
C ARG A 611 13.17 -27.67 7.62
N PRO A 612 12.46 -28.67 8.16
CA PRO A 612 11.00 -28.75 8.09
C PRO A 612 10.39 -27.86 9.19
N ARG A 613 10.39 -26.53 8.99
CA ARG A 613 9.57 -25.62 9.82
C ARG A 613 8.11 -25.61 9.33
N ARG A 614 7.89 -25.70 8.01
CA ARG A 614 6.56 -25.62 7.34
C ARG A 614 5.53 -26.70 7.71
N ARG A 615 5.94 -27.91 8.13
CA ARG A 615 4.99 -28.96 8.58
C ARG A 615 4.72 -28.95 10.09
N ARG A 616 5.69 -28.50 10.89
CA ARG A 616 5.60 -28.58 12.36
C ARG A 616 4.63 -27.56 12.98
N ARG A 617 4.41 -26.40 12.33
CA ARG A 617 3.38 -25.43 12.76
C ARG A 617 1.97 -25.96 12.48
N ARG A 618 1.69 -26.43 11.25
CA ARG A 618 0.41 -27.04 10.86
C ARG A 618 0.02 -28.23 11.75
N ASP A 619 0.96 -29.16 11.99
CA ASP A 619 0.73 -30.35 12.83
C ASP A 619 0.50 -30.02 14.32
N ARG A 620 1.11 -28.96 14.85
CA ARG A 620 0.89 -28.50 16.24
C ARG A 620 -0.43 -27.74 16.42
N ARG A 621 -0.89 -27.00 15.39
CA ARG A 621 -2.14 -26.21 15.42
C ARG A 621 -3.39 -27.08 15.27
N VAL A 622 -3.38 -28.08 14.38
CA VAL A 622 -4.48 -29.07 14.25
C VAL A 622 -4.70 -29.85 15.56
N ALA A 623 -3.62 -30.14 16.30
CA ALA A 623 -3.69 -30.79 17.61
C ALA A 623 -4.26 -29.89 18.73
N ARG A 624 -4.18 -28.55 18.61
CA ARG A 624 -4.76 -27.60 19.56
C ARG A 624 -6.25 -27.32 19.27
N ARG A 625 -6.66 -27.19 18.00
CA ARG A 625 -8.08 -27.06 17.60
C ARG A 625 -8.95 -28.22 18.12
N THR A 626 -8.42 -29.45 18.11
CA THR A 626 -9.12 -30.63 18.63
C THR A 626 -9.21 -30.70 20.17
N ALA A 627 -8.34 -29.99 20.90
CA ALA A 627 -8.36 -29.95 22.36
C ALA A 627 -9.34 -28.90 22.93
N HIS A 628 -9.55 -27.79 22.22
CA HIS A 628 -10.42 -26.70 22.69
C HIS A 628 -11.93 -27.01 22.53
N ALA A 629 -12.29 -27.81 21.52
CA ALA A 629 -13.67 -28.29 21.31
C ALA A 629 -14.20 -29.22 22.43
N ARG A 630 -13.37 -29.64 23.40
CA ARG A 630 -13.76 -30.54 24.50
C ARG A 630 -13.93 -29.88 25.87
N ARG A 631 -13.80 -28.55 25.98
CA ARG A 631 -13.96 -27.80 27.25
C ARG A 631 -14.87 -26.57 27.11
N ARG A 632 -16.14 -26.78 26.76
CA ARG A 632 -17.20 -25.82 27.11
C ARG A 632 -18.38 -26.58 27.69
N GLY A 633 -18.44 -26.60 29.01
CA GLY A 633 -19.50 -27.23 29.79
C GLY A 633 -19.62 -26.55 31.15
N VAL A 634 -20.72 -25.79 31.28
CA VAL A 634 -21.38 -25.34 32.52
C VAL A 634 -20.71 -24.18 33.29
N GLY A 635 -21.36 -23.00 33.24
CA GLY A 635 -21.14 -21.87 34.16
C GLY A 635 -22.35 -20.94 34.16
N GLN A 636 -22.86 -20.63 35.35
CA GLN A 636 -24.19 -20.07 35.66
C GLN A 636 -24.39 -18.58 35.32
N ALA A 637 -25.65 -18.24 35.07
CA ALA A 637 -26.16 -16.91 34.76
C ALA A 637 -26.16 -15.92 35.96
N VAL A 638 -25.86 -14.65 35.67
CA VAL A 638 -26.06 -13.48 36.55
C VAL A 638 -26.93 -12.47 35.79
N PRO A 639 -27.96 -11.85 36.39
CA PRO A 639 -28.91 -11.00 35.67
C PRO A 639 -28.40 -9.56 35.46
N PRO A 640 -28.90 -8.83 34.44
CA PRO A 640 -28.41 -7.49 34.11
C PRO A 640 -29.05 -6.41 35.00
N PRO A 641 -28.37 -5.27 35.21
CA PRO A 641 -28.97 -4.11 35.85
C PRO A 641 -29.92 -3.39 34.86
N ARG A 642 -31.02 -2.88 35.42
CA ARG A 642 -32.08 -2.18 34.71
C ARG A 642 -31.72 -0.71 34.46
N GLY A 643 -31.98 -0.25 33.24
CA GLY A 643 -32.72 1.00 33.01
C GLY A 643 -31.94 2.13 32.35
N THR A 644 -32.20 2.33 31.05
CA THR A 644 -32.12 3.65 30.41
C THR A 644 -33.22 3.79 29.36
N VAL A 645 -33.77 4.99 29.31
CA VAL A 645 -35.05 5.37 28.73
C VAL A 645 -35.01 5.34 27.21
N ARG A 646 -35.88 4.53 26.59
CA ARG A 646 -36.16 4.60 25.14
C ARG A 646 -36.75 5.97 24.79
N ARG A 647 -36.00 6.80 24.06
CA ARG A 647 -36.58 7.89 23.27
C ARG A 647 -36.83 7.38 21.85
N ARG A 648 -38.10 7.46 21.42
CA ARG A 648 -38.50 7.30 20.01
C ARG A 648 -37.95 8.49 19.23
N VAL A 649 -37.22 8.23 18.14
CA VAL A 649 -36.90 9.23 17.12
C VAL A 649 -38.12 9.36 16.19
N PRO A 650 -38.63 10.57 15.93
CA PRO A 650 -39.74 10.78 14.97
C PRO A 650 -39.28 10.58 13.52
N GLU A 651 -40.19 10.08 12.68
CA GLU A 651 -40.00 9.69 11.26
C GLU A 651 -39.79 10.85 10.26
N ASP A 652 -39.57 12.10 10.67
CA ASP A 652 -39.43 13.22 9.74
C ASP A 652 -38.26 14.14 10.12
N ALA A 653 -37.05 13.76 9.70
CA ALA A 653 -35.87 14.63 9.68
C ALA A 653 -34.88 14.18 8.59
N VAL A 654 -35.33 14.19 7.33
CA VAL A 654 -34.42 14.19 6.17
C VAL A 654 -34.25 15.64 5.77
N GLY A 655 -33.13 16.24 6.17
CA GLY A 655 -32.83 17.63 5.84
C GLY A 655 -31.46 18.05 6.35
N GLU A 656 -30.50 18.07 5.43
CA GLU A 656 -29.33 18.97 5.40
C GLU A 656 -28.34 18.88 6.59
N ASP A 657 -27.39 17.94 6.50
CA ASP A 657 -25.95 18.11 6.79
C ASP A 657 -25.22 16.76 6.74
N TYR A 658 -25.17 16.14 5.56
CA TYR A 658 -24.27 15.00 5.29
C TYR A 658 -23.17 15.46 4.32
N PRO A 659 -21.91 15.04 4.52
CA PRO A 659 -20.82 15.34 3.59
C PRO A 659 -21.16 14.83 2.18
N SER A 660 -20.45 15.34 1.19
CA SER A 660 -20.53 14.87 -0.20
C SER A 660 -20.11 13.39 -0.27
N ARG A 661 -21.05 12.48 -0.06
CA ARG A 661 -20.87 11.04 -0.28
C ARG A 661 -20.67 10.81 -1.78
N TYR A 662 -19.58 10.16 -2.18
CA TYR A 662 -19.38 9.82 -3.59
C TYR A 662 -20.25 8.61 -3.97
N LEU A 663 -20.54 8.46 -5.27
CA LEU A 663 -21.16 7.27 -5.81
C LEU A 663 -20.06 6.41 -6.47
N LEU A 664 -19.80 5.25 -5.88
CA LEU A 664 -18.80 4.28 -6.31
C LEU A 664 -19.44 3.24 -7.24
N ALA A 665 -18.81 2.99 -8.38
CA ALA A 665 -19.26 2.00 -9.36
C ALA A 665 -18.54 0.66 -9.16
N VAL A 666 -19.24 -0.31 -8.58
CA VAL A 666 -18.74 -1.68 -8.34
C VAL A 666 -19.04 -2.54 -9.57
N SER A 667 -18.09 -3.38 -9.99
CA SER A 667 -18.31 -4.33 -11.08
C SER A 667 -19.36 -5.37 -10.70
N GLY A 668 -20.09 -5.85 -11.72
CA GLY A 668 -21.30 -6.66 -11.57
C GLY A 668 -21.12 -8.13 -11.85
#